data_AF-A0A1L9PLX9-F1
#
_entry.id   AF-A0A1L9PLX9-F1
#
_cell.length_a   1.000
_cell.length_b   1.000
_cell.length_c   1.000
_cell.angle_alpha   90.00
_cell.angle_beta   90.00
_cell.angle_gamma   90.00
#
_symmetry.space_group_name_H-M   'P 1'
#
loop_
_entity.id
_entity.type
_entity.pdbx_description
1 polymer ?
#
loop_
_entity_poly.entity_id
_entity_poly.type
_entity_poly.pdbx_seq_one_letter_code
_entity_poly.pdbx_strand_id
1 'polypeptide(L)'
;MPSRRSHTKSRRGCFQCKKRHVKCDEELPRCSLCKKRGLDCDYPPTGEADGFPLSPQDSNDIPSSSEGWSAHTRMLEMKLLHHYVIDASFTLRPDVLEAGYFQIAVPRIATSNPFLLDIILAFSALHLAFLEQGDSKWLEIGLKYQNRACSAFSRVLANLSPETLGPAFICSIFTMLCAFAYPCVSQNRESFDPLSQVLEINRLFVGCAFLFEQLENVEQPEEIKAWLVYKQPELFLRKGKIEEAQENEFFEHLQRDLLKSLDHLQGTIDTAEGPHQEMYKDTWATLQQMVQEWPRGKQQGGILAFPIHISEEFMARLKDGDWTARIIFLHYGVGMHLLSNKWYVGIWGRRLVATVLPPEEEIPEVWKETVAWARQAVAYTVPYDGEKRKEKSEMGLRRSFPGISAQTPTPTPTLVIYEAGPARHSLPAAYQFRREFLDPRNSSKPKWRRRLTLLPGSSMISFVRTGLAQRRVVEIPKCRRCRGVARPTWRSRPSKPSAPADSSLFHNKAGTSPLPTMSRALKLSLCTTLLLVLLVVHLPGVLPSPVDHDSSDRYFRQHERSRYDHVQAGIQPGKRGAAASESAICSRHGTDIILKGGNAADAMVATMLCVGVVGMYHSGIGGGGFMLVKAPNGTFEYIDFRETAPAAAFEEMFDNNTSASTIGGLASGVPGELRGLQYLHNKYGTLPWSVLVQPAVRTARYGFPVGADLVRYMDSAVSGSEAGDFLVNDPSWAIDFAPNGTRVQLGDTITRKRYADTLETIGSKGPDAFYKGQIAEATIRALQKANGTMTLEDLSGYKAVVRNISQIDYRGYRVASTTTPSSGTVVLNMLKVLDTYGPLFGPDNVNLSTHRMDEAMRFGYGLRTVLGDPEFVEGVSEYEQDMLKKQTIDDIRGKISDLRTQNVSAYDPAGFESLDTYDLPLSYFQSPVLQQCRPGTSHIATIDHSGLAISAITTINLLFGSKLVVPETGVIMNNEMDDFSIPNSSNSFGYIPSEANFIRPHKRPLSSCTPAIVTHPNGTTFFLSGSAGGSRIITATVQNIIHAVDEGLSAAEALAKPRLHDQLVPNQVAFEYAYDNATVAFMKGRGHNVTWMAPGTSTAQAIRVLANGTFDAAGEPRQLDSGGFAV
;
A
#
# COMPACT_ATOMS: atom_id res chain seq x y z
N MET A 1 64.75 -20.71 -37.02
CA MET A 1 65.47 -19.93 -35.98
C MET A 1 65.12 -20.49 -34.61
N PRO A 2 66.00 -20.39 -33.60
CA PRO A 2 65.88 -21.13 -32.34
C PRO A 2 64.71 -20.66 -31.45
N SER A 3 64.23 -21.57 -30.59
CA SER A 3 63.13 -21.36 -29.65
C SER A 3 63.36 -20.21 -28.67
N ARG A 4 62.41 -19.28 -28.54
CA ARG A 4 62.38 -18.32 -27.42
C ARG A 4 62.03 -19.05 -26.12
N ARG A 5 63.04 -19.32 -25.29
CA ARG A 5 62.85 -19.85 -23.93
C ARG A 5 61.97 -18.89 -23.10
N SER A 6 60.95 -19.42 -22.44
CA SER A 6 60.10 -18.69 -21.50
C SER A 6 60.87 -18.43 -20.20
N HIS A 7 61.55 -17.28 -20.10
CA HIS A 7 62.21 -16.89 -18.87
C HIS A 7 61.19 -16.51 -17.79
N THR A 8 61.21 -17.23 -16.67
CA THR A 8 60.44 -16.88 -15.47
C THR A 8 60.80 -15.47 -15.00
N LYS A 9 59.79 -14.58 -14.96
CA LYS A 9 59.93 -13.21 -14.48
C LYS A 9 60.28 -13.25 -12.99
N SER A 10 61.37 -12.60 -12.59
CA SER A 10 61.74 -12.54 -11.18
C SER A 10 60.77 -11.64 -10.40
N ARG A 11 60.29 -12.11 -9.24
CA ARG A 11 59.26 -11.42 -8.46
C ARG A 11 59.74 -10.04 -7.95
N ARG A 12 61.00 -9.92 -7.57
CA ARG A 12 61.60 -8.68 -7.02
C ARG A 12 62.14 -7.71 -8.09
N GLY A 13 62.20 -8.12 -9.37
CA GLY A 13 62.81 -7.35 -10.46
C GLY A 13 62.22 -5.96 -10.70
N CYS A 14 63.03 -5.04 -11.23
CA CYS A 14 62.62 -3.65 -11.45
C CYS A 14 61.46 -3.51 -12.45
N PHE A 15 60.63 -2.47 -12.26
CA PHE A 15 59.43 -2.26 -13.08
C PHE A 15 59.75 -2.06 -14.57
N GLN A 16 60.88 -1.42 -14.90
CA GLN A 16 61.30 -1.22 -16.30
C GLN A 16 61.68 -2.55 -17.01
N CYS A 17 62.34 -3.48 -16.32
CA CYS A 17 62.61 -4.81 -16.88
C CYS A 17 61.33 -5.63 -17.02
N LYS A 18 60.45 -5.60 -16.00
CA LYS A 18 59.12 -6.25 -16.04
C LYS A 18 58.27 -5.74 -17.21
N LYS A 19 58.17 -4.41 -17.41
CA LYS A 19 57.45 -3.76 -18.52
C LYS A 19 58.04 -4.09 -19.89
N ARG A 20 59.36 -4.30 -19.98
CA ARG A 20 60.07 -4.74 -21.19
C ARG A 20 60.08 -6.27 -21.39
N HIS A 21 59.42 -7.03 -20.52
CA HIS A 21 59.35 -8.50 -20.56
C HIS A 21 60.73 -9.20 -20.58
N VAL A 22 61.74 -8.58 -19.97
CA VAL A 22 63.09 -9.17 -19.77
C VAL A 22 63.29 -9.53 -18.30
N LYS A 23 64.03 -10.61 -18.03
CA LYS A 23 64.41 -10.95 -16.65
C LYS A 23 65.31 -9.84 -16.10
N CYS A 24 65.00 -9.37 -14.89
CA CYS A 24 65.84 -8.42 -14.17
C CYS A 24 66.97 -9.17 -13.46
N ASP A 25 68.14 -8.54 -13.44
CA ASP A 25 69.34 -8.95 -12.72
C ASP A 25 69.40 -8.41 -11.28
N GLU A 26 68.44 -7.58 -10.89
CA GLU A 26 68.17 -7.13 -9.50
C GLU A 26 69.30 -6.33 -8.81
N GLU A 27 70.36 -5.95 -9.52
CA GLU A 27 71.39 -5.04 -9.00
C GLU A 27 70.80 -3.67 -8.57
N LEU A 28 71.13 -3.24 -7.35
CA LEU A 28 70.83 -1.92 -6.81
C LEU A 28 72.05 -0.99 -6.96
N PRO A 29 71.87 0.32 -7.20
CA PRO A 29 70.59 1.03 -7.40
C PRO A 29 70.03 0.90 -8.82
N ARG A 30 70.80 0.40 -9.81
CA ARG A 30 70.34 0.23 -11.20
C ARG A 30 70.85 -1.07 -11.80
N CYS A 31 69.91 -1.89 -12.29
CA CYS A 31 70.22 -3.13 -12.98
C CYS A 31 70.98 -2.88 -14.29
N SER A 32 71.86 -3.80 -14.67
CA SER A 32 72.74 -3.68 -15.84
C SER A 32 71.96 -3.50 -17.16
N LEU A 33 70.76 -4.08 -17.26
CA LEU A 33 69.84 -3.98 -18.42
C LEU A 33 69.14 -2.60 -18.58
N CYS A 34 69.12 -1.79 -17.54
CA CYS A 34 68.69 -0.39 -17.58
C CYS A 34 69.90 0.56 -17.67
N LYS A 35 70.98 0.26 -16.94
CA LYS A 35 72.27 0.97 -17.02
C LYS A 35 72.82 1.01 -18.46
N LYS A 36 72.80 -0.12 -19.18
CA LYS A 36 73.16 -0.22 -20.61
C LYS A 36 72.22 0.49 -21.59
N ARG A 37 71.14 1.12 -21.11
CA ARG A 37 70.17 1.86 -21.95
C ARG A 37 69.87 3.28 -21.43
N GLY A 38 70.62 3.78 -20.45
CA GLY A 38 70.36 5.10 -19.85
C GLY A 38 69.01 5.20 -19.15
N LEU A 39 68.46 4.09 -18.66
CA LEU A 39 67.17 4.05 -17.98
C LEU A 39 67.33 4.04 -16.46
N ASP A 40 66.35 4.62 -15.79
CA ASP A 40 66.23 4.65 -14.33
C ASP A 40 65.55 3.36 -13.84
N CYS A 41 66.06 2.80 -12.74
CA CYS A 41 65.45 1.63 -12.10
C CYS A 41 64.57 2.06 -10.94
N ASP A 42 63.45 1.36 -10.84
CA ASP A 42 62.49 1.45 -9.75
C ASP A 42 62.08 0.03 -9.37
N TYR A 43 62.01 -0.25 -8.07
CA TYR A 43 61.94 -1.59 -7.48
C TYR A 43 60.80 -1.65 -6.45
N PRO A 44 60.05 -2.77 -6.36
CA PRO A 44 59.02 -2.93 -5.34
C PRO A 44 59.63 -2.94 -3.93
N PRO A 45 58.97 -2.32 -2.92
CA PRO A 45 59.45 -2.30 -1.54
C PRO A 45 59.48 -3.70 -0.92
N THR A 46 60.32 -3.89 0.11
CA THR A 46 60.70 -5.20 0.65
C THR A 46 60.42 -5.33 2.14
N GLY A 47 59.71 -6.40 2.52
CA GLY A 47 59.47 -6.83 3.90
C GLY A 47 57.98 -7.05 4.18
N GLU A 48 57.55 -8.15 4.79
CA GLU A 48 58.22 -9.46 4.97
C GLU A 48 57.15 -10.57 5.06
N ALA A 49 57.53 -11.84 5.18
CA ALA A 49 56.59 -12.97 5.14
C ALA A 49 56.99 -14.13 6.08
N ASP A 50 56.03 -15.04 6.27
CA ASP A 50 56.06 -16.33 6.99
C ASP A 50 55.66 -16.28 8.49
N GLY A 51 54.57 -16.98 8.84
CA GLY A 51 54.09 -17.18 10.23
C GLY A 51 52.56 -17.33 10.40
N PHE A 52 52.13 -18.50 10.88
CA PHE A 52 50.83 -18.78 11.52
C PHE A 52 51.11 -19.13 13.02
N PRO A 53 50.14 -19.23 13.97
CA PRO A 53 48.69 -18.91 13.97
C PRO A 53 48.23 -18.09 15.23
N LEU A 54 46.91 -18.11 15.50
CA LEU A 54 46.19 -17.90 16.78
C LEU A 54 45.79 -16.49 17.27
N SER A 55 44.58 -16.44 17.85
CA SER A 55 43.92 -15.45 18.72
C SER A 55 43.92 -13.96 18.31
N PRO A 56 42.75 -13.34 18.04
CA PRO A 56 42.62 -11.90 17.97
C PRO A 56 42.46 -11.27 19.38
N GLN A 57 43.26 -10.26 19.69
CA GLN A 57 42.91 -9.21 20.65
C GLN A 57 43.23 -7.84 20.05
N ASP A 58 42.18 -7.02 19.96
CA ASP A 58 42.13 -5.56 19.87
C ASP A 58 43.35 -4.78 19.35
N SER A 59 43.32 -4.45 18.06
CA SER A 59 43.81 -3.14 17.60
C SER A 59 42.72 -2.42 16.82
N ASN A 60 42.19 -1.34 17.39
CA ASN A 60 41.14 -0.52 16.79
C ASN A 60 41.67 0.25 15.58
N ASP A 61 41.39 -0.24 14.38
CA ASP A 61 41.43 0.54 13.14
C ASP A 61 40.22 0.16 12.26
N ILE A 62 39.27 1.09 12.12
CA ILE A 62 38.08 0.92 11.29
C ILE A 62 38.43 1.37 9.86
N PRO A 63 38.46 0.48 8.85
CA PRO A 63 38.63 0.90 7.47
C PRO A 63 37.35 1.62 7.02
N SER A 64 37.42 2.93 6.85
CA SER A 64 36.29 3.74 6.39
C SER A 64 35.88 3.30 4.97
N SER A 65 34.70 2.69 4.84
CA SER A 65 34.19 2.13 3.58
C SER A 65 33.72 3.22 2.61
N SER A 66 34.69 3.97 2.07
CA SER A 66 34.50 5.11 1.17
C SER A 66 34.87 4.83 -0.29
N GLU A 67 35.05 3.56 -0.67
CA GLU A 67 35.02 3.16 -2.08
C GLU A 67 33.61 3.36 -2.64
N GLY A 68 33.44 4.39 -3.47
CA GLY A 68 32.16 4.70 -4.12
C GLY A 68 31.76 3.61 -5.11
N TRP A 69 30.75 2.79 -4.77
CA TRP A 69 30.26 1.72 -5.64
C TRP A 69 29.78 2.29 -6.99
N SER A 70 30.18 1.62 -8.08
CA SER A 70 29.78 2.06 -9.42
C SER A 70 28.24 2.05 -9.58
N ALA A 71 27.72 2.96 -10.40
CA ALA A 71 26.28 2.98 -10.70
C ALA A 71 25.77 1.64 -11.26
N HIS A 72 26.62 0.93 -12.03
CA HIS A 72 26.30 -0.40 -12.55
C HIS A 72 26.17 -1.47 -11.45
N THR A 73 27.00 -1.40 -10.40
CA THR A 73 26.91 -2.29 -9.22
C THR A 73 25.56 -2.07 -8.52
N ARG A 74 25.23 -0.81 -8.20
CA ARG A 74 24.00 -0.45 -7.50
C ARG A 74 22.73 -0.84 -8.28
N MET A 75 22.74 -0.69 -9.61
CA MET A 75 21.63 -1.15 -10.46
C MET A 75 21.48 -2.67 -10.48
N LEU A 76 22.58 -3.42 -10.44
CA LEU A 76 22.54 -4.89 -10.35
C LEU A 76 21.97 -5.34 -8.99
N GLU A 77 22.44 -4.75 -7.90
CA GLU A 77 21.96 -5.05 -6.54
C GLU A 77 20.47 -4.72 -6.40
N MET A 78 20.02 -3.60 -6.97
CA MET A 78 18.59 -3.26 -7.04
C MET A 78 17.77 -4.25 -7.88
N LYS A 79 18.27 -4.74 -9.04
CA LYS A 79 17.58 -5.79 -9.82
C LYS A 79 17.42 -7.07 -8.99
N LEU A 80 18.49 -7.49 -8.32
CA LEU A 80 18.50 -8.72 -7.52
C LEU A 80 17.59 -8.62 -6.30
N LEU A 81 17.61 -7.51 -5.56
CA LEU A 81 16.71 -7.29 -4.42
C LEU A 81 15.24 -7.16 -4.85
N HIS A 82 14.96 -6.52 -5.98
CA HIS A 82 13.61 -6.50 -6.54
C HIS A 82 13.12 -7.92 -6.92
N HIS A 83 13.98 -8.72 -7.57
CA HIS A 83 13.65 -10.12 -7.89
C HIS A 83 13.50 -10.99 -6.64
N TYR A 84 14.22 -10.70 -5.55
CA TYR A 84 14.01 -11.33 -4.25
C TYR A 84 12.57 -11.11 -3.74
N VAL A 85 12.13 -9.84 -3.70
CA VAL A 85 10.84 -9.43 -3.13
C VAL A 85 9.65 -9.79 -4.03
N ILE A 86 9.85 -9.91 -5.35
CA ILE A 86 8.75 -10.15 -6.32
C ILE A 86 8.65 -11.60 -6.80
N ASP A 87 9.74 -12.38 -6.83
CA ASP A 87 9.72 -13.76 -7.32
C ASP A 87 10.41 -14.77 -6.36
N ALA A 88 11.66 -14.53 -5.95
CA ALA A 88 12.47 -15.58 -5.33
C ALA A 88 11.99 -15.96 -3.92
N SER A 89 11.63 -14.97 -3.08
CA SER A 89 11.07 -15.21 -1.73
C SER A 89 9.80 -16.06 -1.76
N PHE A 90 8.97 -15.92 -2.80
CA PHE A 90 7.74 -16.71 -2.97
C PHE A 90 7.98 -18.21 -3.23
N THR A 91 9.20 -18.62 -3.59
CA THR A 91 9.54 -20.05 -3.81
C THR A 91 9.74 -20.81 -2.49
N LEU A 92 10.01 -20.09 -1.40
CA LEU A 92 10.25 -20.63 -0.06
C LEU A 92 8.96 -21.07 0.66
N ARG A 93 7.78 -20.65 0.17
CA ARG A 93 6.48 -20.87 0.81
C ARG A 93 6.17 -22.36 1.11
N PRO A 94 5.69 -22.66 2.33
CA PRO A 94 4.81 -23.78 2.62
C PRO A 94 3.33 -23.33 2.66
N ASP A 95 3.05 -22.16 3.24
CA ASP A 95 1.69 -21.72 3.59
C ASP A 95 1.48 -20.20 3.44
N VAL A 96 0.23 -19.74 3.46
CA VAL A 96 -0.14 -18.34 3.16
C VAL A 96 0.35 -17.34 4.23
N LEU A 97 0.43 -17.77 5.49
CA LEU A 97 0.75 -16.91 6.64
C LEU A 97 2.24 -16.48 6.70
N GLU A 98 3.15 -17.25 6.11
CA GLU A 98 4.60 -16.99 6.18
C GLU A 98 5.11 -16.01 5.11
N ALA A 99 4.28 -15.68 4.11
CA ALA A 99 4.69 -14.88 2.95
C ALA A 99 5.27 -13.51 3.35
N GLY A 100 4.69 -12.85 4.37
CA GLY A 100 5.16 -11.56 4.86
C GLY A 100 6.56 -11.60 5.51
N TYR A 101 6.97 -12.74 6.07
CA TYR A 101 8.28 -12.85 6.72
C TYR A 101 9.40 -12.85 5.67
N PHE A 102 9.34 -13.76 4.69
CA PHE A 102 10.35 -13.84 3.64
C PHE A 102 10.30 -12.65 2.67
N GLN A 103 9.13 -12.04 2.45
CA GLN A 103 8.98 -10.91 1.53
C GLN A 103 9.32 -9.54 2.14
N ILE A 104 9.08 -9.33 3.44
CA ILE A 104 9.18 -8.01 4.09
C ILE A 104 10.18 -8.02 5.26
N ALA A 105 10.04 -8.94 6.22
CA ALA A 105 10.89 -8.95 7.41
C ALA A 105 12.36 -9.27 7.08
N VAL A 106 12.63 -10.32 6.29
CA VAL A 106 14.00 -10.69 5.90
C VAL A 106 14.71 -9.57 5.14
N PRO A 107 14.13 -8.91 4.10
CA PRO A 107 14.73 -7.73 3.47
C PRO A 107 14.98 -6.55 4.42
N ARG A 108 14.05 -6.24 5.32
CA ARG A 108 14.22 -5.18 6.33
C ARG A 108 15.45 -5.45 7.20
N ILE A 109 15.54 -6.64 7.78
CA ILE A 109 16.68 -7.07 8.59
C ILE A 109 17.98 -7.06 7.76
N ALA A 110 17.91 -7.47 6.48
CA ALA A 110 19.05 -7.48 5.56
C ALA A 110 19.59 -6.07 5.26
N THR A 111 18.75 -5.04 5.11
CA THR A 111 19.24 -3.66 4.87
C THR A 111 20.13 -3.13 6.00
N SER A 112 19.94 -3.60 7.24
CA SER A 112 20.79 -3.28 8.40
C SER A 112 21.99 -4.23 8.56
N ASN A 113 22.02 -5.37 7.86
CA ASN A 113 23.00 -6.45 8.04
C ASN A 113 23.65 -6.81 6.69
N PRO A 114 24.80 -6.21 6.32
CA PRO A 114 25.38 -6.37 4.99
C PRO A 114 25.64 -7.82 4.55
N PHE A 115 26.02 -8.70 5.47
CA PHE A 115 26.22 -10.12 5.20
C PHE A 115 24.92 -10.85 4.83
N LEU A 116 23.80 -10.48 5.45
CA LEU A 116 22.48 -11.00 5.15
C LEU A 116 21.93 -10.41 3.84
N LEU A 117 22.23 -9.14 3.54
CA LEU A 117 21.95 -8.57 2.21
C LEU A 117 22.70 -9.30 1.11
N ASP A 118 23.99 -9.54 1.28
CA ASP A 118 24.80 -10.28 0.30
C ASP A 118 24.25 -11.70 0.07
N ILE A 119 23.79 -12.44 1.09
CA ILE A 119 23.25 -13.80 0.86
C ILE A 119 21.87 -13.82 0.17
N ILE A 120 20.97 -12.86 0.44
CA ILE A 120 19.68 -12.80 -0.30
C ILE A 120 19.87 -12.34 -1.75
N LEU A 121 20.88 -11.51 -2.03
CA LEU A 121 21.30 -11.17 -3.40
C LEU A 121 21.89 -12.39 -4.11
N ALA A 122 22.66 -13.22 -3.42
CA ALA A 122 23.18 -14.48 -3.95
C ALA A 122 22.05 -15.49 -4.28
N PHE A 123 21.11 -15.70 -3.35
CA PHE A 123 19.95 -16.57 -3.57
C PHE A 123 19.12 -16.11 -4.77
N SER A 124 18.94 -14.80 -4.94
CA SER A 124 18.21 -14.21 -6.07
C SER A 124 18.94 -14.39 -7.41
N ALA A 125 20.27 -14.33 -7.41
CA ALA A 125 21.07 -14.61 -8.60
C ALA A 125 21.03 -16.11 -8.97
N LEU A 126 21.02 -17.01 -7.99
CA LEU A 126 20.83 -18.44 -8.22
C LEU A 126 19.41 -18.76 -8.74
N HIS A 127 18.37 -18.06 -8.26
CA HIS A 127 17.01 -18.18 -8.81
C HIS A 127 16.93 -17.68 -10.26
N LEU A 128 17.60 -16.57 -10.59
CA LEU A 128 17.74 -16.13 -11.98
C LEU A 128 18.51 -17.14 -12.83
N ALA A 129 19.56 -17.78 -12.32
CA ALA A 129 20.28 -18.85 -13.04
C ALA A 129 19.40 -20.10 -13.28
N PHE A 130 18.46 -20.40 -12.38
CA PHE A 130 17.47 -21.47 -12.57
C PHE A 130 16.44 -21.15 -13.67
N LEU A 131 16.01 -19.89 -13.78
CA LEU A 131 15.03 -19.43 -14.77
C LEU A 131 15.69 -19.19 -16.16
N GLU A 132 16.76 -18.39 -16.19
CA GLU A 132 17.52 -17.98 -17.38
C GLU A 132 18.59 -19.03 -17.76
N GLN A 133 18.18 -20.31 -17.86
CA GLN A 133 19.04 -21.47 -18.15
C GLN A 133 19.86 -21.28 -19.43
N GLY A 134 21.11 -20.86 -19.27
CA GLY A 134 22.05 -20.60 -20.36
C GLY A 134 23.05 -19.48 -20.07
N ASP A 135 22.66 -18.46 -19.29
CA ASP A 135 23.57 -17.36 -18.93
C ASP A 135 24.40 -17.71 -17.67
N SER A 136 25.70 -18.00 -17.86
CA SER A 136 26.64 -18.30 -16.77
C SER A 136 26.87 -17.11 -15.83
N LYS A 137 26.56 -15.89 -16.28
CA LYS A 137 26.75 -14.65 -15.54
C LYS A 137 25.98 -14.63 -14.21
N TRP A 138 24.77 -15.20 -14.16
CA TRP A 138 23.99 -15.25 -12.92
C TRP A 138 24.62 -16.19 -11.89
N LEU A 139 25.27 -17.28 -12.34
CA LEU A 139 26.02 -18.20 -11.49
C LEU A 139 27.27 -17.53 -10.89
N GLU A 140 28.03 -16.79 -11.72
CA GLU A 140 29.19 -15.99 -11.28
C GLU A 140 28.78 -14.90 -10.26
N ILE A 141 27.65 -14.23 -10.51
CA ILE A 141 27.09 -13.20 -9.61
C ILE A 141 26.63 -13.83 -8.29
N GLY A 142 25.96 -14.99 -8.33
CA GLY A 142 25.56 -15.74 -7.13
C GLY A 142 26.76 -16.12 -6.27
N LEU A 143 27.76 -16.77 -6.87
CA LEU A 143 29.02 -17.11 -6.19
C LEU A 143 29.74 -15.89 -5.62
N LYS A 144 29.79 -14.77 -6.35
CA LYS A 144 30.41 -13.52 -5.87
C LYS A 144 29.75 -13.02 -4.59
N TYR A 145 28.42 -12.93 -4.56
CA TYR A 145 27.69 -12.45 -3.38
C TYR A 145 27.70 -13.47 -2.24
N GLN A 146 27.61 -14.77 -2.53
CA GLN A 146 27.72 -15.83 -1.51
C GLN A 146 29.09 -15.81 -0.81
N ASN A 147 30.20 -15.68 -1.56
CA ASN A 147 31.53 -15.57 -0.96
C ASN A 147 31.70 -14.30 -0.10
N ARG A 148 31.11 -13.18 -0.53
CA ARG A 148 31.11 -11.92 0.24
C ARG A 148 30.30 -12.06 1.53
N ALA A 149 29.12 -12.68 1.45
CA ALA A 149 28.29 -13.02 2.60
C ALA A 149 29.04 -13.90 3.60
N CYS A 150 29.58 -15.05 3.17
CA CYS A 150 30.34 -15.95 4.03
C CYS A 150 31.54 -15.25 4.70
N SER A 151 32.32 -14.46 3.95
CA SER A 151 33.47 -13.71 4.49
C SER A 151 33.07 -12.64 5.53
N ALA A 152 31.85 -12.10 5.47
CA ALA A 152 31.33 -11.19 6.49
C ALA A 152 30.68 -11.96 7.66
N PHE A 153 29.94 -13.04 7.37
CA PHE A 153 29.30 -13.91 8.34
C PHE A 153 30.30 -14.58 9.30
N SER A 154 31.43 -15.11 8.81
CA SER A 154 32.47 -15.67 9.68
C SER A 154 33.09 -14.65 10.66
N ARG A 155 33.03 -13.34 10.34
CA ARG A 155 33.47 -12.27 11.27
C ARG A 155 32.40 -11.93 12.31
N VAL A 156 31.11 -12.10 11.97
CA VAL A 156 30.00 -12.01 12.93
C VAL A 156 30.03 -13.20 13.89
N LEU A 157 30.23 -14.42 13.39
CA LEU A 157 30.36 -15.63 14.21
C LEU A 157 31.53 -15.56 15.21
N ALA A 158 32.59 -14.82 14.89
CA ALA A 158 33.73 -14.62 15.80
C ALA A 158 33.45 -13.61 16.94
N ASN A 159 32.36 -12.84 16.87
CA ASN A 159 31.98 -11.84 17.88
C ASN A 159 30.45 -11.65 17.91
N LEU A 160 29.74 -12.70 18.31
CA LEU A 160 28.27 -12.72 18.36
C LEU A 160 27.72 -11.81 19.46
N SER A 161 26.71 -11.01 19.10
CA SER A 161 25.89 -10.23 20.03
C SER A 161 24.43 -10.69 19.96
N PRO A 162 23.59 -10.42 20.99
CA PRO A 162 22.15 -10.71 20.92
C PRO A 162 21.45 -10.06 19.71
N GLU A 163 21.90 -8.87 19.30
CA GLU A 163 21.40 -8.13 18.14
C GLU A 163 21.76 -8.81 16.80
N THR A 164 22.92 -9.48 16.72
CA THR A 164 23.41 -10.13 15.50
C THR A 164 23.03 -11.62 15.42
N LEU A 165 22.65 -12.25 16.53
CA LEU A 165 22.27 -13.67 16.61
C LEU A 165 21.12 -14.04 15.64
N GLY A 166 20.04 -13.26 15.63
CA GLY A 166 18.91 -13.47 14.72
C GLY A 166 19.30 -13.34 13.23
N PRO A 167 19.88 -12.20 12.80
CA PRO A 167 20.40 -12.02 11.44
C PRO A 167 21.43 -13.07 11.02
N ALA A 168 22.32 -13.51 11.93
CA ALA A 168 23.29 -14.57 11.72
C ALA A 168 22.61 -15.91 11.42
N PHE A 169 21.59 -16.27 12.19
CA PHE A 169 20.81 -17.47 11.96
C PHE A 169 20.06 -17.46 10.62
N ILE A 170 19.39 -16.35 10.26
CA ILE A 170 18.72 -16.22 8.95
C ILE A 170 19.77 -16.36 7.81
N CYS A 171 20.97 -15.80 7.99
CA CYS A 171 22.07 -15.96 7.05
C CYS A 171 22.53 -17.43 6.91
N SER A 172 22.54 -18.23 7.98
CA SER A 172 22.87 -19.66 7.90
C SER A 172 21.87 -20.42 7.04
N ILE A 173 20.56 -20.19 7.20
CA ILE A 173 19.50 -20.79 6.38
C ILE A 173 19.68 -20.42 4.90
N PHE A 174 19.86 -19.14 4.58
CA PHE A 174 20.06 -18.73 3.18
C PHE A 174 21.37 -19.23 2.57
N THR A 175 22.42 -19.40 3.37
CA THR A 175 23.67 -20.00 2.90
C THR A 175 23.50 -21.50 2.61
N MET A 176 22.73 -22.23 3.44
CA MET A 176 22.38 -23.63 3.22
C MET A 176 21.51 -23.80 1.97
N LEU A 177 20.50 -22.95 1.79
CA LEU A 177 19.65 -22.93 0.57
C LEU A 177 20.48 -22.66 -0.69
N CYS A 178 21.43 -21.71 -0.64
CA CYS A 178 22.35 -21.46 -1.75
C CYS A 178 23.26 -22.67 -2.06
N ALA A 179 23.71 -23.41 -1.03
CA ALA A 179 24.54 -24.61 -1.20
C ALA A 179 23.78 -25.76 -1.90
N PHE A 180 22.52 -26.01 -1.52
CA PHE A 180 21.68 -26.98 -2.24
C PHE A 180 21.28 -26.50 -3.66
N ALA A 181 21.04 -25.20 -3.83
CA ALA A 181 20.66 -24.61 -5.11
C ALA A 181 21.78 -24.65 -6.16
N TYR A 182 23.03 -24.38 -5.77
CA TYR A 182 24.15 -24.20 -6.71
C TYR A 182 24.36 -25.39 -7.65
N PRO A 183 24.41 -26.67 -7.19
CA PRO A 183 24.50 -27.82 -8.08
C PRO A 183 23.30 -28.01 -9.02
N CYS A 184 22.10 -27.56 -8.62
CA CYS A 184 20.89 -27.66 -9.44
C CYS A 184 20.94 -26.73 -10.67
N VAL A 185 21.61 -25.58 -10.54
CA VAL A 185 21.74 -24.57 -11.62
C VAL A 185 23.06 -24.65 -12.38
N SER A 186 24.07 -25.36 -11.86
CA SER A 186 25.36 -25.54 -12.53
C SER A 186 25.25 -26.40 -13.79
N GLN A 187 26.02 -26.06 -14.84
CA GLN A 187 25.97 -26.77 -16.13
C GLN A 187 26.77 -28.09 -16.14
N ASN A 188 27.72 -28.28 -15.21
CA ASN A 188 28.54 -29.49 -15.08
C ASN A 188 27.75 -30.65 -14.43
N ARG A 189 26.76 -31.19 -15.15
CA ARG A 189 25.88 -32.25 -14.63
C ARG A 189 26.56 -33.62 -14.42
N GLU A 190 27.74 -33.83 -15.02
CA GLU A 190 28.42 -35.14 -15.11
C GLU A 190 29.41 -35.45 -13.96
N SER A 191 29.88 -34.44 -13.21
CA SER A 191 30.91 -34.60 -12.16
C SER A 191 30.39 -34.36 -10.74
N PHE A 192 29.09 -34.53 -10.52
CA PHE A 192 28.44 -34.26 -9.23
C PHE A 192 28.36 -35.53 -8.37
N ASP A 193 29.23 -35.64 -7.36
CA ASP A 193 29.03 -36.57 -6.25
C ASP A 193 28.16 -35.92 -5.16
N PRO A 194 26.93 -36.41 -4.90
CA PRO A 194 26.07 -35.90 -3.85
C PRO A 194 26.64 -36.13 -2.45
N LEU A 195 27.41 -37.21 -2.24
CA LEU A 195 27.92 -37.57 -0.92
C LEU A 195 29.01 -36.59 -0.48
N SER A 196 30.00 -36.30 -1.32
CA SER A 196 31.01 -35.26 -1.06
C SER A 196 30.38 -33.88 -0.81
N GLN A 197 29.27 -33.55 -1.47
CA GLN A 197 28.59 -32.27 -1.27
C GLN A 197 27.81 -32.22 0.05
N VAL A 198 27.15 -33.30 0.48
CA VAL A 198 26.55 -33.37 1.84
C VAL A 198 27.63 -33.29 2.93
N LEU A 199 28.80 -33.91 2.72
CA LEU A 199 29.95 -33.80 3.62
C LEU A 199 30.57 -32.38 3.65
N GLU A 200 30.51 -31.65 2.54
CA GLU A 200 30.93 -30.23 2.48
C GLU A 200 29.92 -29.32 3.19
N ILE A 201 28.62 -29.55 3.02
CA ILE A 201 27.54 -28.85 3.76
C ILE A 201 27.68 -29.10 5.26
N ASN A 202 27.86 -30.34 5.72
CA ASN A 202 28.11 -30.63 7.14
C ASN A 202 29.30 -29.81 7.68
N ARG A 203 30.46 -29.82 6.99
CA ARG A 203 31.66 -29.06 7.40
C ARG A 203 31.45 -27.54 7.44
N LEU A 204 30.58 -27.00 6.58
CA LEU A 204 30.24 -25.58 6.57
C LEU A 204 29.27 -25.20 7.71
N PHE A 205 28.40 -26.12 8.15
CA PHE A 205 27.28 -25.80 9.05
C PHE A 205 27.30 -26.46 10.44
N VAL A 206 28.20 -27.42 10.73
CA VAL A 206 28.45 -27.89 12.11
C VAL A 206 28.81 -26.72 13.03
N GLY A 207 29.67 -25.80 12.55
CA GLY A 207 29.98 -24.54 13.23
C GLY A 207 28.83 -23.53 13.30
N CYS A 208 27.65 -23.85 12.76
CA CYS A 208 26.41 -23.08 12.88
C CYS A 208 25.34 -23.80 13.72
N ALA A 209 25.52 -25.08 14.09
CA ALA A 209 24.54 -25.85 14.87
C ALA A 209 24.20 -25.16 16.20
N PHE A 210 25.21 -24.61 16.88
CA PHE A 210 25.04 -23.84 18.12
C PHE A 210 24.10 -22.63 17.95
N LEU A 211 23.91 -22.05 16.74
CA LEU A 211 22.96 -20.96 16.52
C LEU A 211 21.51 -21.43 16.78
N PHE A 212 21.19 -22.67 16.40
CA PHE A 212 19.87 -23.26 16.62
C PHE A 212 19.63 -23.44 18.14
N GLU A 213 20.62 -23.93 18.88
CA GLU A 213 20.56 -24.11 20.34
C GLU A 213 20.52 -22.78 21.12
N GLN A 214 21.33 -21.79 20.74
CA GLN A 214 21.37 -20.48 21.41
C GLN A 214 20.10 -19.66 21.15
N LEU A 215 19.39 -19.92 20.06
CA LEU A 215 18.10 -19.28 19.76
C LEU A 215 16.99 -19.60 20.76
N GLU A 216 17.08 -20.74 21.45
CA GLU A 216 16.14 -21.12 22.51
C GLU A 216 16.43 -20.44 23.86
N ASN A 217 17.67 -19.99 24.06
CA ASN A 217 18.20 -19.52 25.36
C ASN A 217 18.25 -17.98 25.48
N VAL A 218 17.84 -17.23 24.46
CA VAL A 218 17.92 -15.76 24.39
C VAL A 218 16.54 -15.16 24.16
N GLU A 219 16.22 -14.04 24.82
CA GLU A 219 14.99 -13.29 24.56
C GLU A 219 15.04 -12.59 23.18
N GLN A 220 14.65 -13.33 22.14
CA GLN A 220 14.55 -12.86 20.76
C GLN A 220 13.51 -11.74 20.59
N PRO A 221 13.72 -10.80 19.63
CA PRO A 221 12.69 -9.89 19.16
C PRO A 221 11.45 -10.63 18.68
N GLU A 222 10.25 -10.05 18.89
CA GLU A 222 8.99 -10.74 18.55
C GLU A 222 8.86 -11.15 17.08
N GLU A 223 9.46 -10.41 16.14
CA GLU A 223 9.41 -10.74 14.72
C GLU A 223 10.08 -12.09 14.40
N ILE A 224 11.10 -12.49 15.17
CA ILE A 224 11.74 -13.82 15.06
C ILE A 224 11.01 -14.82 15.96
N LYS A 225 10.61 -14.41 17.17
CA LYS A 225 9.88 -15.27 18.12
C LYS A 225 8.54 -15.76 17.56
N ALA A 226 7.85 -14.96 16.74
CA ALA A 226 6.60 -15.35 16.07
C ALA A 226 6.79 -16.40 14.96
N TRP A 227 7.99 -16.52 14.40
CA TRP A 227 8.35 -17.55 13.41
C TRP A 227 8.81 -18.87 14.08
N LEU A 228 9.27 -18.80 15.35
CA LEU A 228 9.65 -19.97 16.16
C LEU A 228 8.47 -20.57 16.95
N VAL A 229 7.58 -19.72 17.49
CA VAL A 229 6.49 -20.14 18.38
C VAL A 229 5.26 -20.59 17.58
N TYR A 230 5.31 -21.86 17.15
CA TYR A 230 4.18 -22.54 16.53
C TYR A 230 2.91 -22.54 17.41
N LYS A 231 1.76 -22.23 16.79
CA LYS A 231 0.43 -22.51 17.35
C LYS A 231 -0.18 -23.74 16.68
N GLN A 232 -1.08 -24.41 17.41
CA GLN A 232 -1.61 -25.72 17.04
C GLN A 232 -2.51 -25.70 15.79
N PRO A 233 -2.60 -26.83 15.06
CA PRO A 233 -3.16 -26.89 13.72
C PRO A 233 -4.69 -27.08 13.70
N GLU A 234 -5.45 -26.08 14.17
CA GLU A 234 -6.90 -26.02 13.95
C GLU A 234 -7.29 -24.76 13.17
N LEU A 235 -8.34 -24.91 12.33
CA LEU A 235 -8.70 -24.05 11.19
C LEU A 235 -7.69 -24.08 10.02
N PHE A 236 -8.11 -23.48 8.90
CA PHE A 236 -7.39 -23.36 7.61
C PHE A 236 -7.30 -24.62 6.73
N LEU A 237 -8.45 -25.17 6.36
CA LEU A 237 -8.60 -25.90 5.09
C LEU A 237 -9.65 -25.25 4.18
N ARG A 238 -9.20 -24.92 2.95
CA ARG A 238 -9.92 -24.53 1.71
C ARG A 238 -9.90 -23.05 1.28
N LYS A 239 -8.94 -22.74 0.40
CA LYS A 239 -9.18 -22.13 -0.93
C LYS A 239 -7.93 -22.34 -1.81
N GLY A 240 -7.99 -23.31 -2.72
CA GLY A 240 -6.93 -23.74 -3.64
C GLY A 240 -7.54 -24.49 -4.83
N LYS A 241 -6.79 -24.68 -5.92
CA LYS A 241 -7.28 -25.17 -7.21
C LYS A 241 -7.32 -26.69 -7.29
N ILE A 242 -8.09 -27.19 -8.26
CA ILE A 242 -8.28 -28.63 -8.52
C ILE A 242 -6.97 -29.32 -8.93
N GLU A 243 -6.03 -28.60 -9.56
CA GLU A 243 -4.70 -29.14 -9.92
C GLU A 243 -3.75 -29.24 -8.70
N GLU A 244 -3.78 -28.27 -7.77
CA GLU A 244 -2.95 -28.25 -6.55
C GLU A 244 -3.30 -29.41 -5.59
N ALA A 245 -4.51 -29.98 -5.71
CA ALA A 245 -4.97 -31.09 -4.88
C ALA A 245 -4.24 -32.42 -5.16
N GLN A 246 -3.84 -32.70 -6.40
CA GLN A 246 -3.20 -33.98 -6.77
C GLN A 246 -1.70 -34.01 -6.45
N GLU A 247 -1.00 -32.86 -6.53
CA GLU A 247 0.43 -32.82 -6.21
C GLU A 247 0.69 -33.06 -4.72
N ASN A 248 -0.14 -32.47 -3.84
CA ASN A 248 -0.04 -32.69 -2.38
C ASN A 248 -0.34 -34.15 -1.99
N GLU A 249 -1.35 -34.78 -2.60
CA GLU A 249 -1.71 -36.18 -2.31
C GLU A 249 -0.55 -37.16 -2.56
N PHE A 250 0.27 -36.93 -3.61
CA PHE A 250 1.46 -37.74 -3.89
C PHE A 250 2.52 -37.60 -2.78
N PHE A 251 2.88 -36.38 -2.38
CA PHE A 251 3.90 -36.17 -1.35
C PHE A 251 3.44 -36.60 0.04
N GLU A 252 2.15 -36.41 0.38
CA GLU A 252 1.54 -36.96 1.60
C GLU A 252 1.52 -38.50 1.61
N HIS A 253 1.38 -39.16 0.47
CA HIS A 253 1.52 -40.61 0.37
C HIS A 253 2.97 -41.07 0.56
N LEU A 254 3.92 -40.42 -0.13
CA LEU A 254 5.35 -40.70 -0.01
C LEU A 254 5.87 -40.48 1.42
N GLN A 255 5.41 -39.45 2.13
CA GLN A 255 5.75 -39.20 3.54
C GLN A 255 5.27 -40.34 4.44
N ARG A 256 4.02 -40.79 4.27
CA ARG A 256 3.44 -41.90 5.05
C ARG A 256 4.18 -43.22 4.81
N ASP A 257 4.62 -43.49 3.58
CA ASP A 257 5.38 -44.70 3.27
C ASP A 257 6.83 -44.62 3.74
N LEU A 258 7.45 -43.44 3.67
CA LEU A 258 8.78 -43.19 4.24
C LEU A 258 8.80 -43.39 5.76
N LEU A 259 7.77 -42.93 6.48
CA LEU A 259 7.63 -43.18 7.92
C LEU A 259 7.51 -44.68 8.23
N LYS A 260 6.65 -45.44 7.53
CA LYS A 260 6.57 -46.91 7.70
C LYS A 260 7.90 -47.62 7.46
N SER A 261 8.68 -47.18 6.47
CA SER A 261 9.99 -47.76 6.17
C SER A 261 11.01 -47.43 7.26
N LEU A 262 10.95 -46.22 7.84
CA LEU A 262 11.75 -45.85 9.01
C LEU A 262 11.34 -46.64 10.26
N ASP A 263 10.05 -46.86 10.50
CA ASP A 263 9.55 -47.69 11.62
C ASP A 263 10.03 -49.15 11.50
N HIS A 264 10.05 -49.70 10.27
CA HIS A 264 10.60 -51.03 10.01
C HIS A 264 12.13 -51.08 10.21
N LEU A 265 12.85 -50.04 9.76
CA LEU A 265 14.29 -49.89 9.96
C LEU A 265 14.66 -49.83 11.45
N GLN A 266 13.81 -49.23 12.30
CA GLN A 266 14.00 -49.20 13.75
C GLN A 266 14.16 -50.62 14.32
N GLY A 267 13.25 -51.53 13.99
CA GLY A 267 13.28 -52.91 14.47
C GLY A 267 14.57 -53.63 14.07
N THR A 268 15.07 -53.41 12.85
CA THR A 268 16.34 -53.98 12.41
C THR A 268 17.53 -53.41 13.18
N ILE A 269 17.56 -52.08 13.43
CA ILE A 269 18.60 -51.44 14.25
C ILE A 269 18.53 -51.94 15.70
N ASP A 270 17.33 -52.13 16.27
CA ASP A 270 17.14 -52.66 17.62
C ASP A 270 17.64 -54.11 17.77
N THR A 271 17.53 -54.94 16.72
CA THR A 271 18.06 -56.32 16.72
C THR A 271 19.58 -56.43 16.47
N ALA A 272 20.24 -55.35 16.04
CA ALA A 272 21.66 -55.37 15.69
C ALA A 272 22.56 -55.08 16.90
N GLU A 273 23.01 -56.14 17.60
CA GLU A 273 24.02 -56.01 18.66
C GLU A 273 25.37 -55.50 18.10
N GLY A 274 25.81 -54.32 18.52
CA GLY A 274 27.10 -53.76 18.10
C GLY A 274 27.48 -52.45 18.82
N PRO A 275 28.78 -52.10 18.85
CA PRO A 275 29.28 -50.95 19.62
C PRO A 275 28.85 -49.57 19.08
N HIS A 276 28.22 -49.53 17.89
CA HIS A 276 27.78 -48.32 17.21
C HIS A 276 26.24 -48.19 17.18
N GLN A 277 25.51 -49.08 17.87
CA GLN A 277 24.05 -49.18 17.78
C GLN A 277 23.33 -47.91 18.26
N GLU A 278 23.81 -47.28 19.34
CA GLU A 278 23.26 -46.05 19.92
C GLU A 278 23.32 -44.87 18.93
N MET A 279 24.49 -44.64 18.33
CA MET A 279 24.71 -43.63 17.28
C MET A 279 23.80 -43.84 16.04
N TYR A 280 23.50 -45.09 15.66
CA TYR A 280 22.52 -45.36 14.61
C TYR A 280 21.08 -45.04 15.02
N LYS A 281 20.69 -45.28 16.28
CA LYS A 281 19.36 -44.91 16.78
C LYS A 281 19.17 -43.41 16.84
N ASP A 282 20.15 -42.65 17.32
CA ASP A 282 20.07 -41.18 17.40
C ASP A 282 19.96 -40.55 16.00
N THR A 283 20.78 -41.02 15.05
CA THR A 283 20.75 -40.54 13.67
C THR A 283 19.43 -40.90 12.97
N TRP A 284 18.90 -42.10 13.23
CA TRP A 284 17.59 -42.54 12.73
C TRP A 284 16.43 -41.73 13.32
N ALA A 285 16.43 -41.49 14.63
CA ALA A 285 15.36 -40.77 15.33
C ALA A 285 15.28 -39.30 14.86
N THR A 286 16.44 -38.67 14.66
CA THR A 286 16.53 -37.32 14.07
C THR A 286 15.91 -37.28 12.67
N LEU A 287 16.21 -38.27 11.81
CA LEU A 287 15.62 -38.36 10.47
C LEU A 287 14.11 -38.61 10.52
N GLN A 288 13.64 -39.50 11.40
CA GLN A 288 12.20 -39.80 11.58
C GLN A 288 11.44 -38.56 12.03
N GLN A 289 11.96 -37.80 12.99
CA GLN A 289 11.37 -36.53 13.42
C GLN A 289 11.29 -35.51 12.27
N MET A 290 12.39 -35.31 11.53
CA MET A 290 12.41 -34.37 10.40
C MET A 290 11.42 -34.73 9.28
N VAL A 291 11.21 -36.03 9.03
CA VAL A 291 10.19 -36.51 8.07
C VAL A 291 8.78 -36.35 8.64
N GLN A 292 8.56 -36.63 9.93
CA GLN A 292 7.25 -36.47 10.58
C GLN A 292 6.79 -35.00 10.65
N GLU A 293 7.72 -34.05 10.72
CA GLU A 293 7.43 -32.62 10.79
C GLU A 293 7.26 -31.94 9.41
N TRP A 294 7.57 -32.62 8.31
CA TRP A 294 7.30 -32.15 6.96
C TRP A 294 5.78 -31.94 6.74
N PRO A 295 5.33 -30.91 6.00
CA PRO A 295 6.10 -29.94 5.22
C PRO A 295 6.58 -28.69 6.00
N ARG A 296 6.26 -28.58 7.29
CA ARG A 296 6.43 -27.34 8.06
C ARG A 296 7.76 -27.24 8.83
N GLY A 297 8.20 -28.33 9.46
CA GLY A 297 9.45 -28.41 10.23
C GLY A 297 9.40 -27.67 11.57
N LYS A 298 9.97 -28.25 12.63
CA LYS A 298 10.15 -27.59 13.94
C LYS A 298 11.65 -27.37 14.23
N GLN A 299 12.03 -27.41 15.51
CA GLN A 299 13.30 -26.92 16.09
C GLN A 299 14.57 -27.38 15.36
N GLN A 300 14.59 -28.58 14.78
CA GLN A 300 15.78 -29.13 14.10
C GLN A 300 16.01 -28.61 12.67
N GLY A 301 15.11 -27.79 12.10
CA GLY A 301 15.29 -27.16 10.79
C GLY A 301 14.76 -27.94 9.59
N GLY A 302 14.03 -29.04 9.81
CA GLY A 302 13.44 -29.88 8.77
C GLY A 302 14.46 -30.65 7.93
N ILE A 303 13.99 -31.37 6.91
CA ILE A 303 14.80 -32.37 6.16
C ILE A 303 16.11 -31.79 5.59
N LEU A 304 16.13 -30.54 5.11
CA LEU A 304 17.35 -29.92 4.58
C LEU A 304 18.47 -29.77 5.62
N ALA A 305 18.11 -29.64 6.90
CA ALA A 305 19.05 -29.47 7.99
C ALA A 305 19.67 -30.79 8.48
N PHE A 306 19.17 -31.97 8.04
CA PHE A 306 19.67 -33.27 8.48
C PHE A 306 21.21 -33.39 8.48
N PRO A 307 21.97 -32.93 7.45
CA PRO A 307 23.43 -32.99 7.45
C PRO A 307 24.14 -32.25 8.60
N ILE A 308 23.46 -31.33 9.29
CA ILE A 308 24.00 -30.56 10.42
C ILE A 308 24.03 -31.42 11.69
N HIS A 309 23.11 -32.38 11.83
CA HIS A 309 22.93 -33.21 13.02
C HIS A 309 23.63 -34.58 12.94
N ILE A 310 24.31 -34.88 11.83
CA ILE A 310 25.05 -36.14 11.64
C ILE A 310 26.41 -36.08 12.36
N SER A 311 26.70 -37.08 13.20
CA SER A 311 27.97 -37.19 13.91
C SER A 311 29.17 -37.53 13.01
N GLU A 312 30.39 -37.17 13.45
CA GLU A 312 31.62 -37.56 12.74
C GLU A 312 31.79 -39.09 12.65
N GLU A 313 31.28 -39.83 13.63
CA GLU A 313 31.31 -41.30 13.65
C GLU A 313 30.38 -41.92 12.59
N PHE A 314 29.15 -41.41 12.44
CA PHE A 314 28.27 -41.82 11.33
C PHE A 314 28.91 -41.48 9.97
N MET A 315 29.49 -40.28 9.84
CA MET A 315 30.21 -39.87 8.62
C MET A 315 31.48 -40.67 8.34
N ALA A 316 32.08 -41.34 9.33
CA ALA A 316 33.16 -42.30 9.11
C ALA A 316 32.58 -43.61 8.58
N ARG A 317 31.57 -44.18 9.24
CA ARG A 317 30.93 -45.45 8.84
C ARG A 317 30.27 -45.39 7.46
N LEU A 318 29.69 -44.25 7.08
CA LEU A 318 29.14 -44.03 5.74
C LEU A 318 30.23 -44.06 4.65
N LYS A 319 31.48 -43.65 4.96
CA LYS A 319 32.64 -43.72 4.05
C LYS A 319 33.29 -45.10 4.04
N ASP A 320 33.37 -45.76 5.20
CA ASP A 320 33.82 -47.16 5.33
C ASP A 320 32.91 -48.12 4.54
N GLY A 321 31.66 -47.69 4.28
CA GLY A 321 30.69 -48.42 3.47
C GLY A 321 29.70 -49.27 4.27
N ASP A 322 29.54 -48.98 5.57
CA ASP A 322 28.62 -49.68 6.46
C ASP A 322 27.18 -49.66 5.92
N TRP A 323 26.54 -50.83 5.91
CA TRP A 323 25.19 -51.00 5.35
C TRP A 323 24.10 -50.31 6.16
N THR A 324 24.21 -50.25 7.49
CA THR A 324 23.26 -49.55 8.36
C THR A 324 23.35 -48.04 8.12
N ALA A 325 24.57 -47.50 8.05
CA ALA A 325 24.82 -46.09 7.71
C ALA A 325 24.27 -45.75 6.32
N ARG A 326 24.55 -46.59 5.32
CA ARG A 326 24.04 -46.44 3.94
C ARG A 326 22.52 -46.48 3.89
N ILE A 327 21.85 -47.37 4.62
CA ILE A 327 20.38 -47.48 4.60
C ILE A 327 19.70 -46.31 5.34
N ILE A 328 20.23 -45.82 6.46
CA ILE A 328 19.73 -44.58 7.09
C ILE A 328 19.87 -43.40 6.12
N PHE A 329 21.03 -43.27 5.47
CA PHE A 329 21.30 -42.19 4.52
C PHE A 329 20.51 -42.35 3.19
N LEU A 330 20.12 -43.58 2.82
CA LEU A 330 19.20 -43.86 1.71
C LEU A 330 17.80 -43.31 2.00
N HIS A 331 17.29 -43.47 3.23
CA HIS A 331 16.01 -42.89 3.64
C HIS A 331 16.07 -41.36 3.67
N TYR A 332 17.21 -40.75 4.01
CA TYR A 332 17.43 -39.31 3.82
C TYR A 332 17.35 -38.91 2.33
N GLY A 333 17.89 -39.71 1.42
CA GLY A 333 17.71 -39.52 -0.03
C GLY A 333 16.24 -39.53 -0.48
N VAL A 334 15.41 -40.42 0.09
CA VAL A 334 13.95 -40.42 -0.16
C VAL A 334 13.28 -39.22 0.49
N GLY A 335 13.67 -38.82 1.70
CA GLY A 335 13.19 -37.61 2.37
C GLY A 335 13.48 -36.34 1.59
N MET A 336 14.66 -36.23 0.98
CA MET A 336 15.01 -35.12 0.07
C MET A 336 14.14 -35.09 -1.20
N HIS A 337 13.51 -36.21 -1.58
CA HIS A 337 12.55 -36.27 -2.70
C HIS A 337 11.18 -35.66 -2.33
N LEU A 338 10.82 -35.57 -1.05
CA LEU A 338 9.64 -34.80 -0.59
C LEU A 338 9.77 -33.28 -0.87
N LEU A 339 10.98 -32.82 -1.18
CA LEU A 339 11.27 -31.43 -1.54
C LEU A 339 11.61 -31.27 -3.04
N SER A 340 11.43 -32.30 -3.87
CA SER A 340 11.80 -32.27 -5.30
C SER A 340 11.04 -31.22 -6.11
N ASN A 341 9.89 -30.74 -5.62
CA ASN A 341 9.13 -29.63 -6.19
C ASN A 341 9.76 -28.24 -5.94
N LYS A 342 10.81 -28.14 -5.10
CA LYS A 342 11.57 -26.91 -4.87
C LYS A 342 12.74 -26.83 -5.84
N TRP A 343 12.87 -25.70 -6.55
CA TRP A 343 13.91 -25.49 -7.57
C TRP A 343 15.35 -25.61 -7.03
N TYR A 344 15.55 -25.34 -5.74
CA TYR A 344 16.83 -25.47 -5.03
C TYR A 344 17.13 -26.91 -4.55
N VAL A 345 16.23 -27.88 -4.78
CA VAL A 345 16.42 -29.30 -4.44
C VAL A 345 16.26 -30.21 -5.67
N GLY A 346 15.18 -30.06 -6.44
CA GLY A 346 14.96 -30.77 -7.70
C GLY A 346 15.28 -32.27 -7.65
N ILE A 347 16.39 -32.67 -8.27
CA ILE A 347 16.82 -34.07 -8.41
C ILE A 347 17.78 -34.58 -7.32
N TRP A 348 18.03 -33.82 -6.24
CA TRP A 348 18.95 -34.20 -5.16
C TRP A 348 18.62 -35.57 -4.54
N GLY A 349 17.35 -35.81 -4.18
CA GLY A 349 16.93 -37.06 -3.53
C GLY A 349 17.18 -38.30 -4.40
N ARG A 350 16.73 -38.25 -5.67
CA ARG A 350 17.00 -39.30 -6.66
C ARG A 350 18.50 -39.53 -6.89
N ARG A 351 19.33 -38.49 -6.86
CA ARG A 351 20.80 -38.60 -6.98
C ARG A 351 21.42 -39.27 -5.76
N LEU A 352 21.04 -38.88 -4.54
CA LEU A 352 21.48 -39.51 -3.30
C LEU A 352 21.15 -41.02 -3.31
N VAL A 353 19.91 -41.39 -3.64
CA VAL A 353 19.49 -42.80 -3.76
C VAL A 353 20.31 -43.58 -4.81
N ALA A 354 20.77 -42.91 -5.88
CA ALA A 354 21.58 -43.54 -6.92
C ALA A 354 23.06 -43.71 -6.56
N THR A 355 23.65 -42.83 -5.74
CA THR A 355 25.11 -42.85 -5.45
C THR A 355 25.49 -43.51 -4.13
N VAL A 356 24.53 -43.73 -3.23
CA VAL A 356 24.76 -44.33 -1.90
C VAL A 356 24.85 -45.86 -1.94
N LEU A 357 24.44 -46.46 -3.06
CA LEU A 357 24.31 -47.91 -3.23
C LEU A 357 25.31 -48.44 -4.28
N PRO A 358 25.99 -49.57 -4.01
CA PRO A 358 26.81 -50.27 -5.01
C PRO A 358 25.93 -50.97 -6.07
N PRO A 359 26.55 -51.65 -7.07
CA PRO A 359 25.84 -52.53 -7.99
C PRO A 359 24.93 -53.54 -7.27
N GLU A 360 23.87 -53.95 -7.95
CA GLU A 360 22.78 -54.77 -7.39
C GLU A 360 23.24 -56.16 -6.88
N GLU A 361 24.39 -56.62 -7.39
CA GLU A 361 25.07 -57.86 -7.04
C GLU A 361 25.72 -57.84 -5.64
N GLU A 362 26.01 -56.66 -5.08
CA GLU A 362 26.70 -56.49 -3.78
C GLU A 362 25.75 -56.28 -2.59
N ILE A 363 24.44 -56.19 -2.81
CA ILE A 363 23.46 -55.83 -1.77
C ILE A 363 23.11 -57.06 -0.90
N PRO A 364 23.27 -57.02 0.44
CA PRO A 364 22.83 -58.10 1.33
C PRO A 364 21.31 -58.33 1.24
N GLU A 365 20.88 -59.60 1.26
CA GLU A 365 19.45 -59.97 1.11
C GLU A 365 18.51 -59.19 2.04
N VAL A 366 18.92 -58.99 3.31
CA VAL A 366 18.19 -58.25 4.35
C VAL A 366 17.79 -56.83 3.91
N TRP A 367 18.53 -56.22 3.00
CA TRP A 367 18.32 -54.83 2.56
C TRP A 367 17.76 -54.71 1.13
N LYS A 368 17.61 -55.80 0.37
CA LYS A 368 17.21 -55.71 -1.05
C LYS A 368 15.80 -55.15 -1.23
N GLU A 369 14.83 -55.53 -0.40
CA GLU A 369 13.47 -55.01 -0.47
C GLU A 369 13.42 -53.51 -0.17
N THR A 370 14.10 -53.07 0.89
CA THR A 370 14.24 -51.65 1.28
C THR A 370 14.91 -50.82 0.17
N VAL A 371 15.94 -51.36 -0.49
CA VAL A 371 16.63 -50.71 -1.60
C VAL A 371 15.75 -50.64 -2.85
N ALA A 372 15.04 -51.71 -3.20
CA ALA A 372 14.12 -51.73 -4.33
C ALA A 372 12.99 -50.71 -4.14
N TRP A 373 12.38 -50.67 -2.94
CA TRP A 373 11.39 -49.67 -2.56
C TRP A 373 11.93 -48.23 -2.67
N ALA A 374 13.11 -47.94 -2.10
CA ALA A 374 13.68 -46.60 -2.13
C ALA A 374 13.99 -46.13 -3.56
N ARG A 375 14.47 -47.02 -4.43
CA ARG A 375 14.68 -46.75 -5.87
C ARG A 375 13.37 -46.49 -6.61
N GLN A 376 12.30 -47.19 -6.27
CA GLN A 376 10.96 -46.98 -6.84
C GLN A 376 10.34 -45.65 -6.35
N ALA A 377 10.48 -45.32 -5.07
CA ALA A 377 9.93 -44.12 -4.44
C ALA A 377 10.42 -42.81 -5.10
N VAL A 378 11.69 -42.77 -5.54
CA VAL A 378 12.29 -41.62 -6.25
C VAL A 378 12.22 -41.70 -7.78
N ALA A 379 11.54 -42.71 -8.34
CA ALA A 379 11.44 -42.89 -9.79
C ALA A 379 10.38 -41.98 -10.44
N TYR A 380 9.34 -41.57 -9.68
CA TYR A 380 8.27 -40.71 -10.16
C TYR A 380 8.63 -39.23 -10.02
N THR A 381 8.31 -38.41 -11.04
CA THR A 381 8.64 -36.99 -11.10
C THR A 381 7.45 -36.16 -11.58
N VAL A 382 7.04 -35.18 -10.79
CA VAL A 382 6.06 -34.16 -11.16
C VAL A 382 6.79 -33.00 -11.88
N PRO A 383 6.33 -32.53 -13.07
CA PRO A 383 6.95 -31.38 -13.76
C PRO A 383 6.71 -30.06 -13.02
N TYR A 384 7.77 -29.27 -12.82
CA TYR A 384 7.66 -27.97 -12.14
C TYR A 384 6.96 -26.93 -13.05
N ASP A 385 6.03 -26.14 -12.50
CA ASP A 385 5.15 -25.25 -13.27
C ASP A 385 5.90 -24.17 -14.08
N GLY A 386 7.18 -23.91 -13.74
CA GLY A 386 8.10 -23.10 -14.55
C GLY A 386 8.33 -23.64 -15.97
N GLU A 387 8.28 -24.95 -16.19
CA GLU A 387 8.43 -25.55 -17.53
C GLU A 387 7.20 -25.26 -18.41
N LYS A 388 5.97 -25.34 -17.84
CA LYS A 388 4.73 -24.91 -18.52
C LYS A 388 4.75 -23.41 -18.85
N ARG A 389 5.43 -22.60 -18.02
CA ARG A 389 5.66 -21.16 -18.29
C ARG A 389 6.60 -20.94 -19.48
N LYS A 390 7.64 -21.77 -19.61
CA LYS A 390 8.54 -21.82 -20.78
C LYS A 390 7.78 -22.20 -22.06
N GLU A 391 7.04 -23.31 -22.04
CA GLU A 391 6.21 -23.75 -23.18
C GLU A 391 5.22 -22.67 -23.66
N LYS A 392 4.51 -22.00 -22.75
CA LYS A 392 3.60 -20.90 -23.11
C LYS A 392 4.32 -19.70 -23.72
N SER A 393 5.58 -19.45 -23.37
CA SER A 393 6.39 -18.39 -23.99
C SER A 393 6.88 -18.77 -25.39
N GLU A 394 7.29 -20.02 -25.61
CA GLU A 394 7.83 -20.48 -26.90
C GLU A 394 6.72 -20.75 -27.93
N MET A 395 5.56 -21.27 -27.52
CA MET A 395 4.37 -21.37 -28.39
C MET A 395 3.87 -19.98 -28.84
N GLY A 396 4.15 -18.92 -28.07
CA GLY A 396 3.84 -17.54 -28.45
C GLY A 396 4.65 -17.00 -29.63
N LEU A 397 5.82 -17.58 -29.93
CA LEU A 397 6.75 -17.08 -30.97
C LEU A 397 6.82 -17.94 -32.25
N ARG A 398 6.10 -19.08 -32.34
CA ARG A 398 6.15 -19.97 -33.51
C ARG A 398 4.77 -20.30 -34.10
N ARG A 399 4.20 -19.34 -34.83
CA ARG A 399 3.15 -19.61 -35.84
C ARG A 399 3.40 -18.86 -37.16
N SER A 400 4.34 -19.39 -37.94
CA SER A 400 4.43 -19.21 -39.39
C SER A 400 4.47 -20.59 -40.07
N PHE A 401 4.05 -20.65 -41.34
CA PHE A 401 3.72 -21.89 -42.06
C PHE A 401 4.87 -22.93 -42.16
N PRO A 402 4.54 -24.22 -42.01
CA PRO A 402 5.17 -25.30 -42.75
C PRO A 402 4.25 -25.80 -43.89
N GLY A 403 4.77 -25.81 -45.13
CA GLY A 403 4.17 -26.57 -46.24
C GLY A 403 4.60 -28.04 -46.18
N ILE A 404 3.79 -28.95 -46.71
CA ILE A 404 4.01 -30.41 -46.61
C ILE A 404 4.87 -30.94 -47.76
N SER A 405 5.86 -31.76 -47.44
CA SER A 405 6.52 -32.71 -48.35
C SER A 405 7.28 -33.77 -47.55
N ALA A 406 7.32 -35.06 -47.89
CA ALA A 406 6.39 -35.91 -48.66
C ALA A 406 6.84 -37.39 -48.50
N GLN A 407 5.94 -38.34 -48.22
CA GLN A 407 5.97 -39.74 -48.69
C GLN A 407 4.75 -40.55 -48.18
N THR A 408 4.29 -41.52 -48.98
CA THR A 408 3.15 -42.44 -48.75
C THR A 408 3.58 -43.84 -49.25
N PRO A 409 2.95 -44.97 -48.82
CA PRO A 409 1.63 -45.44 -49.26
C PRO A 409 0.70 -45.82 -48.07
N THR A 410 -0.64 -45.68 -48.06
CA THR A 410 -1.73 -46.27 -48.89
C THR A 410 -1.83 -47.80 -48.79
N PRO A 411 -3.04 -48.38 -48.56
CA PRO A 411 -4.13 -48.36 -49.54
C PRO A 411 -5.51 -47.82 -49.08
N THR A 412 -6.35 -47.61 -50.09
CA THR A 412 -7.72 -47.04 -50.16
C THR A 412 -8.78 -48.17 -50.27
N PRO A 413 -10.11 -47.97 -50.54
CA PRO A 413 -10.89 -46.77 -50.92
C PRO A 413 -12.22 -46.55 -50.14
N THR A 414 -12.98 -45.47 -50.37
CA THR A 414 -14.07 -45.37 -51.39
C THR A 414 -14.46 -43.88 -51.66
N LEU A 415 -15.04 -43.59 -52.84
CA LEU A 415 -15.30 -42.25 -53.42
C LEU A 415 -16.68 -41.62 -53.09
N VAL A 416 -16.79 -40.29 -53.33
CA VAL A 416 -17.79 -39.53 -54.16
C VAL A 416 -17.53 -38.02 -53.92
N ILE A 417 -17.04 -37.19 -54.87
CA ILE A 417 -17.66 -36.60 -56.09
C ILE A 417 -18.78 -35.59 -55.75
N TYR A 418 -18.89 -34.34 -56.24
CA TYR A 418 -17.99 -33.33 -56.87
C TYR A 418 -18.81 -32.02 -57.07
N GLU A 419 -18.16 -30.89 -57.46
CA GLU A 419 -18.64 -29.72 -58.26
C GLU A 419 -18.31 -28.32 -57.69
N ALA A 420 -18.23 -27.29 -58.56
CA ALA A 420 -17.45 -26.06 -58.28
C ALA A 420 -17.82 -24.76 -59.04
N GLY A 421 -17.84 -23.64 -58.29
CA GLY A 421 -17.50 -22.27 -58.74
C GLY A 421 -18.52 -21.47 -59.57
N PRO A 422 -18.18 -20.26 -60.08
CA PRO A 422 -16.95 -19.47 -59.81
C PRO A 422 -17.13 -17.91 -59.69
N ALA A 423 -16.06 -17.21 -59.26
CA ALA A 423 -15.70 -15.79 -59.57
C ALA A 423 -16.56 -14.62 -58.97
N ARG A 424 -16.03 -13.40 -58.69
CA ARG A 424 -14.65 -12.81 -58.78
C ARG A 424 -14.45 -11.58 -57.85
N HIS A 425 -13.17 -11.25 -57.63
CA HIS A 425 -12.44 -10.15 -56.91
C HIS A 425 -13.06 -8.72 -56.79
N SER A 426 -12.52 -7.74 -56.03
CA SER A 426 -11.11 -7.49 -55.59
C SER A 426 -10.86 -6.62 -54.34
N LEU A 427 -9.71 -6.86 -53.68
CA LEU A 427 -8.93 -6.01 -52.73
C LEU A 427 -7.93 -5.09 -53.50
N PRO A 428 -6.97 -4.30 -52.92
CA PRO A 428 -6.39 -4.20 -51.55
C PRO A 428 -6.44 -2.73 -50.99
N ALA A 429 -5.58 -2.13 -50.12
CA ALA A 429 -4.24 -2.42 -49.57
C ALA A 429 -3.93 -1.63 -48.25
N ALA A 430 -2.69 -1.76 -47.71
CA ALA A 430 -2.13 -1.01 -46.56
C ALA A 430 -0.59 -0.83 -46.72
N TYR A 431 0.09 0.03 -45.92
CA TYR A 431 1.47 -0.17 -45.36
C TYR A 431 1.96 0.97 -44.41
N GLN A 432 3.17 0.79 -43.85
CA GLN A 432 3.85 1.47 -42.71
C GLN A 432 4.40 2.90 -42.97
N PHE A 433 4.82 3.65 -41.92
CA PHE A 433 6.26 4.02 -41.68
C PHE A 433 6.59 4.66 -40.28
N ARG A 434 7.84 5.13 -40.09
CA ARG A 434 8.56 5.44 -38.81
C ARG A 434 8.54 6.92 -38.33
N ARG A 435 9.03 7.13 -37.09
CA ARG A 435 9.55 8.41 -36.54
C ARG A 435 10.76 8.95 -37.32
N GLU A 436 10.86 10.28 -37.45
CA GLU A 436 12.11 11.06 -37.29
C GLU A 436 11.80 12.53 -36.92
N PHE A 437 12.79 13.44 -36.83
CA PHE A 437 12.70 14.70 -36.05
C PHE A 437 13.19 15.96 -36.82
N LEU A 438 12.79 17.15 -36.33
CA LEU A 438 13.34 18.52 -36.50
C LEU A 438 12.84 19.52 -37.59
N ASP A 439 12.76 20.77 -37.11
CA ASP A 439 12.69 22.12 -37.69
C ASP A 439 11.49 22.60 -38.56
N PRO A 440 10.88 23.77 -38.27
CA PRO A 440 9.71 24.30 -39.00
C PRO A 440 10.01 25.50 -39.93
N ARG A 441 9.15 25.70 -40.95
CA ARG A 441 8.91 27.02 -41.60
C ARG A 441 7.69 27.06 -42.53
N ASN A 442 7.26 28.28 -42.88
CA ASN A 442 6.26 28.68 -43.88
C ASN A 442 4.77 28.30 -43.70
N SER A 443 4.08 29.17 -42.96
CA SER A 443 2.92 29.96 -43.42
C SER A 443 2.25 29.65 -44.79
N SER A 444 0.91 29.58 -44.79
CA SER A 444 0.06 30.50 -45.59
C SER A 444 -1.43 30.44 -45.16
N LYS A 445 -2.20 31.50 -45.46
CA LYS A 445 -3.68 31.57 -45.33
C LYS A 445 -4.29 32.08 -46.64
N PRO A 446 -5.49 31.61 -47.01
CA PRO A 446 -6.59 32.53 -47.35
C PRO A 446 -7.84 32.26 -46.48
N LYS A 447 -8.66 33.21 -46.02
CA LYS A 447 -9.21 34.51 -46.53
C LYS A 447 -10.38 34.42 -47.53
N TRP A 448 -11.58 34.29 -46.98
CA TRP A 448 -12.78 35.03 -47.37
C TRP A 448 -13.31 35.73 -46.08
N ARG A 449 -13.72 37.00 -45.93
CA ARG A 449 -14.30 38.08 -46.77
C ARG A 449 -15.78 37.81 -47.16
N ARG A 450 -16.74 38.74 -46.97
CA ARG A 450 -16.70 40.17 -46.52
C ARG A 450 -18.13 40.75 -46.30
N ARG A 451 -18.23 41.98 -45.72
CA ARG A 451 -19.33 43.01 -45.78
C ARG A 451 -20.34 43.01 -44.62
N LEU A 452 -20.94 44.14 -44.15
CA LEU A 452 -20.76 45.63 -44.27
C LEU A 452 -21.53 46.26 -43.05
N THR A 453 -20.96 47.14 -42.19
CA THR A 453 -21.03 48.64 -42.13
C THR A 453 -22.44 49.27 -42.16
N LEU A 454 -22.79 50.42 -41.54
CA LEU A 454 -22.12 51.69 -41.13
C LEU A 454 -22.60 52.13 -39.70
N LEU A 455 -21.87 52.86 -38.82
CA LEU A 455 -21.27 54.24 -38.84
C LEU A 455 -22.30 55.41 -38.82
N PRO A 456 -21.98 56.64 -38.30
CA PRO A 456 -21.02 57.04 -37.24
C PRO A 456 -21.45 58.25 -36.34
N GLY A 457 -20.60 58.62 -35.36
CA GLY A 457 -20.50 59.96 -34.75
C GLY A 457 -19.47 59.99 -33.59
N SER A 458 -18.20 60.36 -33.78
CA SER A 458 -17.63 61.73 -33.89
C SER A 458 -17.57 62.48 -32.53
N SER A 459 -16.42 62.98 -32.03
CA SER A 459 -15.00 63.00 -32.47
C SER A 459 -14.10 63.38 -31.25
N MET A 460 -12.79 63.71 -31.24
CA MET A 460 -11.75 64.06 -32.25
C MET A 460 -10.32 63.96 -31.62
N ILE A 461 -9.26 64.35 -32.37
CA ILE A 461 -7.88 64.76 -31.93
C ILE A 461 -6.95 63.62 -31.38
N SER A 462 -5.88 63.15 -32.05
CA SER A 462 -4.62 63.78 -32.55
C SER A 462 -3.52 63.87 -31.46
N PHE A 463 -2.23 63.48 -31.64
CA PHE A 463 -1.45 63.13 -32.85
C PHE A 463 -0.24 62.17 -32.57
N VAL A 464 0.08 61.31 -33.55
CA VAL A 464 1.41 60.78 -33.99
C VAL A 464 2.69 61.04 -33.14
N ARG A 465 3.47 59.97 -32.77
CA ARG A 465 4.79 59.63 -33.39
C ARG A 465 5.39 58.26 -32.97
N THR A 466 6.48 57.88 -33.64
CA THR A 466 7.19 56.58 -33.62
C THR A 466 8.63 56.69 -33.07
N GLY A 467 9.21 55.61 -32.50
CA GLY A 467 10.68 55.41 -32.57
C GLY A 467 11.42 54.64 -31.45
N LEU A 468 11.74 53.37 -31.73
CA LEU A 468 13.06 52.71 -31.55
C LEU A 468 14.02 53.00 -30.35
N ALA A 469 14.42 51.90 -29.69
CA ALA A 469 15.80 51.42 -29.45
C ALA A 469 16.63 51.70 -28.16
N GLN A 470 17.09 50.57 -27.57
CA GLN A 470 18.42 50.25 -27.00
C GLN A 470 18.93 50.70 -25.58
N ARG A 471 19.15 49.65 -24.74
CA ARG A 471 20.38 49.26 -24.00
C ARG A 471 20.97 50.07 -22.81
N ARG A 472 21.08 49.34 -21.67
CA ARG A 472 22.25 49.19 -20.72
C ARG A 472 22.74 50.42 -19.92
N VAL A 473 22.65 50.42 -18.58
CA VAL A 473 23.56 49.80 -17.55
C VAL A 473 24.84 50.60 -17.26
N VAL A 474 25.02 50.99 -15.98
CA VAL A 474 26.29 51.30 -15.28
C VAL A 474 26.15 50.80 -13.82
N GLU A 475 27.26 50.45 -13.14
CA GLU A 475 27.29 49.76 -11.83
C GLU A 475 28.22 50.41 -10.77
N ILE A 476 27.89 50.26 -9.46
CA ILE A 476 28.82 50.01 -8.31
C ILE A 476 29.78 51.20 -7.92
N PRO A 477 30.47 51.31 -6.73
CA PRO A 477 30.58 50.47 -5.49
C PRO A 477 30.36 51.13 -4.08
N LYS A 478 29.91 50.29 -3.13
CA LYS A 478 30.37 50.04 -1.71
C LYS A 478 31.04 51.12 -0.79
N CYS A 479 30.31 51.48 0.29
CA CYS A 479 30.58 51.21 1.74
C CYS A 479 31.87 51.68 2.53
N ARG A 480 31.70 52.45 3.64
CA ARG A 480 32.16 52.11 5.04
C ARG A 480 31.72 53.10 6.18
N ARG A 481 32.00 52.74 7.46
CA ARG A 481 31.51 53.29 8.77
C ARG A 481 32.28 54.50 9.37
N CYS A 482 31.71 55.20 10.37
CA CYS A 482 32.47 55.79 11.50
C CYS A 482 31.68 56.02 12.85
N ARG A 483 32.38 56.58 13.86
CA ARG A 483 32.14 56.79 15.35
C ARG A 483 31.08 57.88 15.68
N GLY A 484 30.67 58.28 16.92
CA GLY A 484 30.84 57.83 18.33
C GLY A 484 31.04 58.96 19.40
N VAL A 485 30.46 58.84 20.64
CA VAL A 485 30.89 59.41 21.99
C VAL A 485 30.32 60.75 22.61
N ALA A 486 29.89 60.68 23.91
CA ALA A 486 29.85 61.67 25.06
C ALA A 486 28.73 62.75 25.33
N ARG A 487 28.71 63.33 26.57
CA ARG A 487 27.67 64.17 27.28
C ARG A 487 28.19 65.54 27.82
N PRO A 488 27.38 66.44 28.49
CA PRO A 488 27.08 66.44 29.96
C PRO A 488 25.58 66.78 30.33
N THR A 489 25.01 67.44 31.41
CA THR A 489 25.45 68.21 32.63
C THR A 489 24.34 68.44 33.74
N TRP A 490 24.72 68.65 35.02
CA TRP A 490 24.16 69.44 36.19
C TRP A 490 22.65 69.60 36.68
N ARG A 491 22.38 69.11 37.94
CA ARG A 491 21.96 69.84 39.21
C ARG A 491 20.47 69.95 39.76
N SER A 492 20.31 69.78 41.10
CA SER A 492 19.20 70.18 42.06
C SER A 492 18.01 69.18 42.31
N ARG A 493 17.15 69.19 43.38
CA ARG A 493 17.14 69.63 44.84
C ARG A 493 15.97 68.92 45.66
N PRO A 494 15.75 69.11 47.01
CA PRO A 494 15.08 68.10 47.90
C PRO A 494 14.01 68.56 48.96
N SER A 495 13.44 67.62 49.77
CA SER A 495 13.07 67.78 51.22
C SER A 495 12.73 66.43 51.96
N LYS A 496 12.43 66.46 53.28
CA LYS A 496 12.28 65.34 54.30
C LYS A 496 11.12 65.71 55.31
N PRO A 497 10.90 65.18 56.57
CA PRO A 497 11.53 64.09 57.39
C PRO A 497 10.63 63.19 58.32
N SER A 498 11.19 62.11 58.90
CA SER A 498 11.13 61.71 60.35
C SER A 498 11.75 60.30 60.60
N ALA A 499 11.99 59.92 61.87
CA ALA A 499 12.58 58.63 62.34
C ALA A 499 12.12 58.35 63.80
N PRO A 500 12.43 57.18 64.44
CA PRO A 500 13.68 57.08 65.24
C PRO A 500 14.29 55.66 65.48
N ALA A 501 15.50 55.62 66.07
CA ALA A 501 16.09 54.58 66.96
C ALA A 501 16.41 53.14 66.43
N ASP A 502 17.28 52.32 67.05
CA ASP A 502 18.68 52.43 67.57
C ASP A 502 19.08 51.07 68.24
N SER A 503 20.32 50.64 68.54
CA SER A 503 21.71 51.05 68.23
C SER A 503 22.72 49.91 68.58
N SER A 504 24.02 50.07 68.23
CA SER A 504 25.21 49.44 68.90
C SER A 504 25.47 47.91 68.65
N LEU A 505 26.66 47.27 68.84
CA LEU A 505 27.97 47.61 69.47
C LEU A 505 29.22 46.98 68.77
N PHE A 506 30.39 47.60 69.00
CA PHE A 506 31.79 47.10 69.13
C PHE A 506 32.67 46.40 68.04
N HIS A 507 33.81 47.09 67.77
CA HIS A 507 35.24 46.69 67.82
C HIS A 507 36.04 45.99 66.67
N ASN A 508 37.14 46.68 66.32
CA ASN A 508 38.56 46.30 66.12
C ASN A 508 38.95 45.10 65.20
N LYS A 509 39.86 45.21 64.21
CA LYS A 509 41.26 45.74 64.08
C LYS A 509 42.36 44.67 64.32
N ALA A 510 43.15 44.42 63.26
CA ALA A 510 44.42 43.66 63.21
C ALA A 510 44.33 42.15 63.58
N GLY A 511 45.25 41.29 63.11
CA GLY A 511 46.38 41.49 62.19
C GLY A 511 47.16 40.18 61.92
N THR A 512 48.36 40.32 61.33
CA THR A 512 49.39 39.27 61.13
C THR A 512 49.01 37.98 60.40
N SER A 513 49.45 37.89 59.14
CA SER A 513 49.84 36.64 58.46
C SER A 513 51.20 36.14 59.03
N PRO A 514 51.56 34.84 58.94
CA PRO A 514 51.94 34.23 57.66
C PRO A 514 51.57 32.74 57.42
N LEU A 515 51.72 32.35 56.14
CA LEU A 515 52.11 31.06 55.52
C LEU A 515 52.37 29.79 56.39
N PRO A 516 52.28 28.56 55.82
CA PRO A 516 51.53 28.11 54.62
C PRO A 516 50.80 26.74 54.81
N THR A 517 49.89 26.38 53.90
CA THR A 517 49.54 24.95 53.64
C THR A 517 48.87 24.75 52.27
N MET A 518 48.95 23.53 51.72
CA MET A 518 48.56 23.23 50.33
C MET A 518 47.09 22.79 50.14
N SER A 519 46.63 22.91 48.89
CA SER A 519 45.79 21.93 48.18
C SER A 519 44.55 21.38 48.90
N ARG A 520 43.39 22.02 48.67
CA ARG A 520 42.09 21.31 48.61
C ARG A 520 41.11 21.90 47.59
N ALA A 521 40.96 23.23 47.52
CA ALA A 521 39.98 23.88 46.63
C ALA A 521 40.20 23.62 45.12
N LEU A 522 41.44 23.73 44.62
CA LEU A 522 41.71 23.66 43.17
C LEU A 522 41.47 22.27 42.56
N LYS A 523 41.67 21.19 43.34
CA LYS A 523 41.38 19.83 42.88
C LYS A 523 39.88 19.57 42.72
N LEU A 524 39.03 20.15 43.57
CA LEU A 524 37.58 19.98 43.44
C LEU A 524 37.04 20.57 42.14
N SER A 525 37.46 21.80 41.79
CA SER A 525 36.99 22.48 40.57
C SER A 525 37.44 21.79 39.28
N LEU A 526 38.67 21.26 39.22
CA LEU A 526 39.09 20.44 38.09
C LEU A 526 38.39 19.08 38.05
N CYS A 527 38.10 18.45 39.20
CA CYS A 527 37.38 17.17 39.20
C CYS A 527 35.92 17.32 38.77
N THR A 528 35.21 18.36 39.21
CA THR A 528 33.81 18.59 38.76
C THR A 528 33.73 18.96 37.29
N THR A 529 34.68 19.73 36.76
CA THR A 529 34.72 20.03 35.32
C THR A 529 35.15 18.83 34.48
N LEU A 530 36.11 18.00 34.91
CA LEU A 530 36.40 16.74 34.23
C LEU A 530 35.24 15.74 34.31
N LEU A 531 34.54 15.61 35.45
CA LEU A 531 33.36 14.73 35.53
C LEU A 531 32.24 15.20 34.61
N LEU A 532 31.98 16.51 34.51
CA LEU A 532 30.97 17.03 33.59
C LEU A 532 31.36 16.82 32.12
N VAL A 533 32.63 16.98 31.76
CA VAL A 533 33.10 16.66 30.39
C VAL A 533 33.05 15.16 30.12
N LEU A 534 33.45 14.30 31.08
CA LEU A 534 33.36 12.85 30.94
C LEU A 534 31.92 12.35 30.88
N LEU A 535 30.98 12.94 31.62
CA LEU A 535 29.55 12.63 31.50
C LEU A 535 28.97 13.04 30.13
N VAL A 536 29.42 14.16 29.57
CA VAL A 536 29.01 14.62 28.23
C VAL A 536 29.68 13.81 27.10
N VAL A 537 30.84 13.19 27.35
CA VAL A 537 31.60 12.36 26.39
C VAL A 537 31.27 10.86 26.49
N HIS A 538 30.79 10.37 27.64
CA HIS A 538 30.38 8.98 27.86
C HIS A 538 28.86 8.76 27.99
N LEU A 539 28.03 9.78 27.77
CA LEU A 539 26.64 9.55 27.37
C LEU A 539 26.66 9.03 25.92
N PRO A 540 26.26 7.78 25.64
CA PRO A 540 26.15 7.30 24.28
C PRO A 540 25.10 8.15 23.56
N GLY A 541 25.50 8.77 22.45
CA GLY A 541 24.62 9.65 21.68
C GLY A 541 23.46 8.87 21.10
N VAL A 542 22.26 9.03 21.69
CA VAL A 542 21.00 8.52 21.14
C VAL A 542 20.65 9.33 19.89
N LEU A 543 21.30 8.98 18.78
CA LEU A 543 20.83 9.32 17.45
C LEU A 543 19.46 8.64 17.26
N PRO A 544 18.43 9.35 16.78
CA PRO A 544 17.11 8.76 16.58
C PRO A 544 17.13 7.84 15.36
N SER A 545 17.39 6.54 15.58
CA SER A 545 17.04 5.49 14.63
C SER A 545 15.54 5.59 14.28
N PRO A 546 15.14 5.27 13.03
CA PRO A 546 13.72 5.26 12.67
C PRO A 546 12.96 4.28 13.55
N VAL A 547 11.84 4.72 14.13
CA VAL A 547 11.08 3.92 15.09
C VAL A 547 10.20 2.92 14.33
N ASP A 548 10.52 1.63 14.48
CA ASP A 548 9.74 0.53 13.92
C ASP A 548 8.37 0.40 14.61
N HIS A 549 7.36 1.03 13.98
CA HIS A 549 6.06 1.36 14.58
C HIS A 549 5.22 0.14 15.02
N ASP A 550 5.47 -1.06 14.46
CA ASP A 550 4.69 -2.27 14.76
C ASP A 550 4.94 -2.84 16.18
N SER A 551 6.10 -2.55 16.76
CA SER A 551 6.52 -3.13 18.06
C SER A 551 5.74 -2.57 19.26
N SER A 552 5.53 -1.26 19.33
CA SER A 552 4.86 -0.60 20.47
C SER A 552 3.36 -0.89 20.51
N ASP A 553 2.71 -1.04 19.35
CA ASP A 553 1.28 -1.30 19.28
C ASP A 553 0.94 -2.73 19.73
N ARG A 554 1.82 -3.72 19.48
CA ARG A 554 1.69 -5.07 20.08
C ARG A 554 1.79 -5.05 21.60
N TYR A 555 2.79 -4.36 22.15
CA TYR A 555 3.03 -4.30 23.60
C TYR A 555 1.84 -3.65 24.34
N PHE A 556 1.25 -2.59 23.77
CA PHE A 556 0.00 -2.00 24.27
C PHE A 556 -1.21 -2.95 24.12
N ARG A 557 -1.41 -3.58 22.95
CA ARG A 557 -2.52 -4.55 22.73
C ARG A 557 -2.50 -5.68 23.76
N GLN A 558 -1.32 -6.20 24.12
CA GLN A 558 -1.20 -7.36 25.00
C GLN A 558 -1.42 -7.02 26.49
N HIS A 559 -1.04 -5.81 26.94
CA HIS A 559 -1.30 -5.37 28.32
C HIS A 559 -2.72 -4.82 28.55
N GLU A 560 -3.39 -4.30 27.51
CA GLU A 560 -4.79 -3.85 27.63
C GLU A 560 -5.82 -4.99 27.53
N ARG A 561 -5.59 -6.00 26.67
CA ARG A 561 -6.52 -7.15 26.49
C ARG A 561 -7.00 -7.76 27.81
N SER A 562 -6.02 -8.12 28.65
CA SER A 562 -6.20 -8.74 29.97
C SER A 562 -7.09 -7.93 30.94
N ARG A 563 -7.26 -6.62 30.70
CA ARG A 563 -8.07 -5.73 31.56
C ARG A 563 -9.47 -5.43 31.02
N TYR A 564 -9.73 -5.64 29.72
CA TYR A 564 -11.02 -5.33 29.07
C TYR A 564 -11.80 -6.57 28.61
N ASP A 565 -11.16 -7.73 28.40
CA ASP A 565 -11.85 -8.98 28.01
C ASP A 565 -12.95 -9.41 29.01
N HIS A 566 -12.89 -8.94 30.27
CA HIS A 566 -13.94 -9.16 31.29
C HIS A 566 -15.31 -8.51 30.98
N VAL A 567 -15.41 -7.57 30.04
CA VAL A 567 -16.66 -6.83 29.76
C VAL A 567 -17.52 -7.49 28.67
N GLN A 568 -16.94 -8.30 27.77
CA GLN A 568 -17.66 -8.97 26.66
C GLN A 568 -17.39 -10.49 26.58
N ALA A 569 -17.19 -11.15 27.72
CA ALA A 569 -16.80 -12.57 27.85
C ALA A 569 -17.84 -13.62 27.38
N GLY A 570 -18.82 -13.25 26.54
CA GLY A 570 -19.88 -14.14 26.03
C GLY A 570 -20.17 -14.04 24.53
N ILE A 571 -19.54 -13.11 23.79
CA ILE A 571 -19.80 -12.92 22.35
C ILE A 571 -18.77 -13.68 21.51
N GLN A 572 -19.26 -14.56 20.62
CA GLN A 572 -18.45 -15.34 19.68
C GLN A 572 -17.67 -14.43 18.71
N PRO A 573 -16.47 -14.83 18.24
CA PRO A 573 -15.72 -14.08 17.23
C PRO A 573 -16.54 -13.84 15.94
N GLY A 574 -16.40 -12.65 15.37
CA GLY A 574 -17.11 -12.20 14.16
C GLY A 574 -18.57 -11.77 14.39
N LYS A 575 -18.98 -11.61 15.66
CA LYS A 575 -20.35 -11.21 16.07
C LYS A 575 -20.39 -10.00 17.01
N ARG A 576 -19.25 -9.37 17.34
CA ARG A 576 -19.17 -8.16 18.18
C ARG A 576 -19.50 -6.90 17.38
N GLY A 577 -19.06 -6.83 16.13
CA GLY A 577 -19.37 -5.74 15.23
C GLY A 577 -18.53 -5.74 13.96
N ALA A 578 -18.72 -4.71 13.13
CA ALA A 578 -17.96 -4.51 11.90
C ALA A 578 -17.84 -3.03 11.52
N ALA A 579 -16.79 -2.71 10.76
CA ALA A 579 -16.55 -1.41 10.16
C ALA A 579 -16.06 -1.58 8.72
N ALA A 580 -16.61 -0.79 7.79
CA ALA A 580 -16.18 -0.72 6.40
C ALA A 580 -15.99 0.74 6.00
N SER A 581 -14.86 1.03 5.37
CA SER A 581 -14.46 2.37 4.94
C SER A 581 -13.50 2.29 3.77
N GLU A 582 -13.27 3.43 3.14
CA GLU A 582 -12.33 3.56 2.04
C GLU A 582 -10.85 3.34 2.40
N SER A 583 -10.52 3.15 3.68
CA SER A 583 -9.17 2.80 4.13
C SER A 583 -9.17 1.63 5.10
N ALA A 584 -8.48 0.55 4.74
CA ALA A 584 -8.32 -0.63 5.57
C ALA A 584 -7.66 -0.33 6.93
N ILE A 585 -6.83 0.72 7.03
CA ILE A 585 -6.26 1.19 8.30
C ILE A 585 -7.36 1.77 9.20
N CYS A 586 -8.25 2.60 8.65
CA CYS A 586 -9.30 3.26 9.40
C CYS A 586 -10.45 2.32 9.78
N SER A 587 -10.78 1.35 8.93
CA SER A 587 -11.71 0.26 9.26
C SER A 587 -11.18 -0.60 10.42
N ARG A 588 -9.85 -0.87 10.45
CA ARG A 588 -9.22 -1.59 11.57
C ARG A 588 -9.30 -0.81 12.88
N HIS A 589 -9.01 0.49 12.87
CA HIS A 589 -9.19 1.34 14.06
C HIS A 589 -10.66 1.32 14.56
N GLY A 590 -11.63 1.30 13.65
CA GLY A 590 -13.05 1.11 13.99
C GLY A 590 -13.31 -0.22 14.71
N THR A 591 -12.80 -1.33 14.19
CA THR A 591 -12.93 -2.65 14.86
C THR A 591 -12.12 -2.75 16.16
N ASP A 592 -10.96 -2.10 16.27
CA ASP A 592 -10.16 -2.07 17.50
C ASP A 592 -10.87 -1.29 18.62
N ILE A 593 -11.66 -0.28 18.28
CA ILE A 593 -12.55 0.42 19.23
C ILE A 593 -13.70 -0.48 19.70
N ILE A 594 -14.30 -1.28 18.80
CA ILE A 594 -15.30 -2.30 19.18
C ILE A 594 -14.68 -3.35 20.10
N LEU A 595 -13.46 -3.80 19.82
CA LEU A 595 -12.71 -4.73 20.68
C LEU A 595 -12.35 -4.15 22.06
N LYS A 596 -12.22 -2.83 22.18
CA LYS A 596 -12.06 -2.11 23.47
C LYS A 596 -13.38 -1.90 24.23
N GLY A 597 -14.50 -2.43 23.74
CA GLY A 597 -15.82 -2.32 24.36
C GLY A 597 -16.63 -1.08 23.94
N GLY A 598 -16.15 -0.32 22.94
CA GLY A 598 -16.95 0.70 22.27
C GLY A 598 -18.01 0.10 21.36
N ASN A 599 -18.94 0.93 20.91
CA ASN A 599 -20.05 0.52 20.04
C ASN A 599 -19.90 1.05 18.60
N ALA A 600 -20.92 0.86 17.74
CA ALA A 600 -20.87 1.30 16.35
C ALA A 600 -20.74 2.82 16.17
N ALA A 601 -21.22 3.63 17.13
CA ALA A 601 -21.03 5.08 17.13
C ALA A 601 -19.60 5.47 17.49
N ASP A 602 -19.03 4.85 18.53
CA ASP A 602 -17.62 5.03 18.90
C ASP A 602 -16.68 4.63 17.74
N ALA A 603 -16.98 3.51 17.08
CA ALA A 603 -16.27 3.02 15.91
C ALA A 603 -16.37 4.00 14.73
N MET A 604 -17.55 4.56 14.47
CA MET A 604 -17.76 5.55 13.41
C MET A 604 -16.91 6.81 13.64
N VAL A 605 -16.84 7.31 14.87
CA VAL A 605 -16.01 8.48 15.22
C VAL A 605 -14.53 8.20 14.96
N ALA A 606 -14.00 7.08 15.42
CA ALA A 606 -12.60 6.73 15.22
C ALA A 606 -12.26 6.47 13.73
N THR A 607 -13.16 5.83 12.98
CA THR A 607 -12.99 5.59 11.55
C THR A 607 -13.04 6.89 10.74
N MET A 608 -14.03 7.77 10.97
CA MET A 608 -14.12 9.07 10.27
C MET A 608 -12.92 9.96 10.53
N LEU A 609 -12.50 10.11 11.79
CA LEU A 609 -11.32 10.93 12.11
C LEU A 609 -10.02 10.35 11.52
N CYS A 610 -9.90 9.02 11.38
CA CYS A 610 -8.80 8.40 10.65
C CYS A 610 -8.90 8.65 9.14
N VAL A 611 -10.09 8.59 8.54
CA VAL A 611 -10.28 8.91 7.12
C VAL A 611 -9.87 10.37 6.85
N GLY A 612 -10.18 11.31 7.75
CA GLY A 612 -9.64 12.68 7.70
C GLY A 612 -8.10 12.81 7.83
N VAL A 613 -7.40 11.75 8.24
CA VAL A 613 -5.93 11.65 8.23
C VAL A 613 -5.42 11.05 6.92
N VAL A 614 -5.99 9.92 6.50
CA VAL A 614 -5.49 9.03 5.43
C VAL A 614 -6.16 9.29 4.07
N GLY A 615 -7.48 9.37 4.06
CA GLY A 615 -8.34 9.79 2.94
C GLY A 615 -8.54 11.31 2.89
N MET A 616 -7.53 12.09 3.27
CA MET A 616 -7.64 13.55 3.44
C MET A 616 -7.84 14.34 2.14
N TYR A 617 -7.76 13.64 1.00
CA TYR A 617 -8.11 14.11 -0.32
C TYR A 617 -9.61 13.97 -0.62
N HIS A 618 -10.36 13.23 0.20
CA HIS A 618 -11.81 13.00 0.09
C HIS A 618 -12.62 13.52 1.27
N SER A 619 -12.09 13.59 2.50
CA SER A 619 -12.90 13.87 3.70
C SER A 619 -12.08 14.39 4.88
N GLY A 620 -12.76 14.89 5.91
CA GLY A 620 -12.19 15.25 7.21
C GLY A 620 -12.78 16.53 7.82
N ILE A 621 -12.22 16.95 8.97
CA ILE A 621 -12.83 17.95 9.86
C ILE A 621 -13.04 19.36 9.27
N GLY A 622 -12.48 19.64 8.09
CA GLY A 622 -12.70 20.87 7.33
C GLY A 622 -13.85 20.80 6.31
N GLY A 623 -14.64 19.71 6.31
CA GLY A 623 -15.87 19.53 5.54
C GLY A 623 -17.04 19.04 6.39
N GLY A 624 -17.93 18.24 5.79
CA GLY A 624 -19.22 17.88 6.36
C GLY A 624 -19.88 16.70 5.63
N GLY A 625 -21.20 16.55 5.81
CA GLY A 625 -21.95 15.42 5.24
C GLY A 625 -23.14 14.95 6.07
N PHE A 626 -23.43 13.65 6.03
CA PHE A 626 -24.69 13.07 6.51
C PHE A 626 -24.50 11.69 7.15
N MET A 627 -25.21 11.42 8.25
CA MET A 627 -25.32 10.09 8.86
C MET A 627 -26.78 9.65 8.91
N LEU A 628 -27.04 8.40 8.50
CA LEU A 628 -28.25 7.67 8.85
C LEU A 628 -27.91 6.68 9.98
N VAL A 629 -28.54 6.86 11.13
CA VAL A 629 -28.40 6.02 12.33
C VAL A 629 -29.66 5.18 12.50
N LYS A 630 -29.51 3.87 12.67
CA LYS A 630 -30.54 2.97 13.20
C LYS A 630 -30.14 2.56 14.61
N ALA A 631 -30.90 2.95 15.62
CA ALA A 631 -30.65 2.59 17.00
C ALA A 631 -31.14 1.16 17.36
N PRO A 632 -30.65 0.55 18.46
CA PRO A 632 -31.01 -0.82 18.88
C PRO A 632 -32.51 -1.04 19.12
N ASN A 633 -33.23 0.00 19.54
CA ASN A 633 -34.69 0.02 19.73
C ASN A 633 -35.49 0.03 18.41
N GLY A 634 -34.83 0.08 17.25
CA GLY A 634 -35.46 0.14 15.93
C GLY A 634 -35.83 1.55 15.45
N THR A 635 -35.58 2.62 16.22
CA THR A 635 -35.80 3.99 15.73
C THR A 635 -34.66 4.45 14.84
N PHE A 636 -34.99 5.12 13.74
CA PHE A 636 -34.02 5.75 12.85
C PHE A 636 -33.86 7.24 13.15
N GLU A 637 -32.68 7.78 12.85
CA GLU A 637 -32.34 9.21 12.96
C GLU A 637 -31.45 9.62 11.78
N TYR A 638 -31.67 10.82 11.26
CA TYR A 638 -30.83 11.44 10.24
C TYR A 638 -30.13 12.65 10.87
N ILE A 639 -28.80 12.58 10.97
CA ILE A 639 -27.94 13.68 11.40
C ILE A 639 -27.41 14.37 10.14
N ASP A 640 -27.88 15.60 9.92
CA ASP A 640 -27.38 16.53 8.91
C ASP A 640 -26.26 17.38 9.52
N PHE A 641 -25.03 17.13 9.06
CA PHE A 641 -23.85 17.95 9.36
C PHE A 641 -23.26 18.52 8.06
N ARG A 642 -24.13 18.85 7.11
CA ARG A 642 -23.76 19.53 5.86
C ARG A 642 -23.26 20.94 6.17
N GLU A 643 -22.29 21.37 5.38
CA GLU A 643 -21.75 22.72 5.45
C GLU A 643 -22.83 23.76 5.14
N THR A 644 -22.79 24.88 5.88
CA THR A 644 -23.65 26.04 5.59
C THR A 644 -22.85 27.12 4.88
N ALA A 645 -23.49 27.87 3.98
CA ALA A 645 -22.93 29.09 3.43
C ALA A 645 -22.66 30.13 4.55
N PRO A 646 -21.53 30.87 4.51
CA PRO A 646 -21.27 31.96 5.46
C PRO A 646 -22.34 33.06 5.42
N ALA A 647 -22.46 33.84 6.49
CA ALA A 647 -23.39 34.97 6.61
C ALA A 647 -23.29 36.00 5.47
N ALA A 648 -22.11 36.12 4.86
CA ALA A 648 -21.80 37.05 3.78
C ALA A 648 -21.94 36.45 2.36
N ALA A 649 -22.51 35.25 2.22
CA ALA A 649 -22.78 34.64 0.91
C ALA A 649 -24.04 35.23 0.26
N PHE A 650 -24.05 35.38 -1.06
CA PHE A 650 -25.19 35.90 -1.85
C PHE A 650 -25.26 35.20 -3.22
N GLU A 651 -26.37 35.37 -3.94
CA GLU A 651 -26.68 34.59 -5.15
C GLU A 651 -25.62 34.75 -6.24
N GLU A 652 -25.30 35.99 -6.56
CA GLU A 652 -24.47 36.38 -7.72
C GLU A 652 -22.96 36.38 -7.39
N MET A 653 -22.55 35.76 -6.27
CA MET A 653 -21.17 35.90 -5.75
C MET A 653 -20.09 35.24 -6.61
N PHE A 654 -20.48 34.39 -7.55
CA PHE A 654 -19.58 33.68 -8.47
C PHE A 654 -19.78 34.04 -9.95
N ASP A 655 -20.78 34.84 -10.34
CA ASP A 655 -21.10 35.19 -11.73
C ASP A 655 -19.90 35.75 -12.52
N ASN A 656 -19.06 36.53 -11.85
CA ASN A 656 -17.86 37.13 -12.44
C ASN A 656 -16.63 36.20 -12.46
N ASN A 657 -16.65 35.10 -11.68
CA ASN A 657 -15.57 34.12 -11.62
C ASN A 657 -16.03 32.79 -10.98
N THR A 658 -16.51 31.87 -11.80
CA THR A 658 -16.96 30.54 -11.33
C THR A 658 -15.83 29.70 -10.70
N SER A 659 -14.57 29.94 -11.06
CA SER A 659 -13.42 29.22 -10.43
C SER A 659 -13.22 29.54 -8.95
N ALA A 660 -13.82 30.63 -8.44
CA ALA A 660 -13.79 30.96 -7.02
C ALA A 660 -14.74 30.10 -6.16
N SER A 661 -15.64 29.32 -6.78
CA SER A 661 -16.48 28.33 -6.08
C SER A 661 -15.72 27.02 -5.80
N THR A 662 -14.63 26.75 -6.54
CA THR A 662 -13.84 25.51 -6.45
C THR A 662 -12.45 25.71 -5.84
N ILE A 663 -11.86 26.91 -5.91
CA ILE A 663 -10.50 27.18 -5.42
C ILE A 663 -10.45 28.47 -4.58
N GLY A 664 -9.78 28.41 -3.43
CA GLY A 664 -9.56 29.55 -2.54
C GLY A 664 -10.61 29.71 -1.44
N GLY A 665 -10.52 30.79 -0.66
CA GLY A 665 -11.30 30.94 0.58
C GLY A 665 -12.80 31.21 0.39
N LEU A 666 -13.24 31.62 -0.81
CA LEU A 666 -14.67 31.81 -1.13
C LEU A 666 -15.41 30.49 -1.37
N ALA A 667 -14.68 29.45 -1.74
CA ALA A 667 -15.22 28.13 -2.04
C ALA A 667 -15.68 27.36 -0.79
N SER A 668 -15.17 27.71 0.39
CA SER A 668 -15.34 26.93 1.61
C SER A 668 -16.60 27.32 2.39
N GLY A 669 -17.55 26.38 2.48
CA GLY A 669 -18.65 26.40 3.44
C GLY A 669 -18.18 26.13 4.87
N VAL A 670 -19.02 26.43 5.85
CA VAL A 670 -18.69 26.31 7.28
C VAL A 670 -18.64 24.82 7.69
N PRO A 671 -17.50 24.28 8.16
CA PRO A 671 -17.33 22.83 8.35
C PRO A 671 -18.22 22.19 9.43
N GLY A 672 -18.89 21.08 9.09
CA GLY A 672 -19.86 20.42 9.96
C GLY A 672 -19.42 19.13 10.64
N GLU A 673 -18.41 18.42 10.10
CA GLU A 673 -18.08 17.04 10.51
C GLU A 673 -17.94 16.86 12.02
N LEU A 674 -17.20 17.74 12.69
CA LEU A 674 -16.98 17.65 14.15
C LEU A 674 -18.25 17.88 14.98
N ARG A 675 -19.26 18.62 14.51
CA ARG A 675 -20.56 18.70 15.19
C ARG A 675 -21.40 17.45 14.97
N GLY A 676 -21.37 16.85 13.78
CA GLY A 676 -22.02 15.56 13.50
C GLY A 676 -21.47 14.46 14.40
N LEU A 677 -20.15 14.33 14.43
CA LEU A 677 -19.43 13.39 15.31
C LEU A 677 -19.67 13.67 16.80
N GLN A 678 -19.73 14.94 17.22
CA GLN A 678 -20.06 15.30 18.60
C GLN A 678 -21.49 14.90 18.99
N TYR A 679 -22.47 15.12 18.11
CA TYR A 679 -23.86 14.73 18.37
C TYR A 679 -23.99 13.21 18.50
N LEU A 680 -23.40 12.48 17.54
CA LEU A 680 -23.37 11.03 17.53
C LEU A 680 -22.73 10.45 18.80
N HIS A 681 -21.57 10.99 19.20
CA HIS A 681 -20.86 10.56 20.40
C HIS A 681 -21.64 10.86 21.68
N ASN A 682 -22.12 12.09 21.86
CA ASN A 682 -22.88 12.51 23.05
C ASN A 682 -24.17 11.69 23.27
N LYS A 683 -24.77 11.16 22.19
CA LYS A 683 -26.07 10.47 22.24
C LYS A 683 -25.94 8.94 22.27
N TYR A 684 -24.95 8.39 21.58
CA TYR A 684 -24.79 6.94 21.40
C TYR A 684 -23.45 6.37 21.89
N GLY A 685 -22.37 7.16 21.96
CA GLY A 685 -21.04 6.64 22.32
C GLY A 685 -20.93 6.17 23.77
N THR A 686 -20.07 5.18 24.02
CA THR A 686 -19.83 4.62 25.37
C THR A 686 -18.43 4.90 25.89
N LEU A 687 -17.44 5.08 25.00
CA LEU A 687 -16.05 5.37 25.39
C LEU A 687 -15.79 6.88 25.53
N PRO A 688 -14.77 7.31 26.29
CA PRO A 688 -14.39 8.72 26.35
C PRO A 688 -13.91 9.25 25.00
N TRP A 689 -14.34 10.46 24.62
CA TRP A 689 -14.01 11.12 23.34
C TRP A 689 -12.50 11.07 23.00
N SER A 690 -11.63 11.29 23.98
CA SER A 690 -10.17 11.21 23.81
C SER A 690 -9.69 9.85 23.29
N VAL A 691 -10.31 8.74 23.70
CA VAL A 691 -9.97 7.38 23.26
C VAL A 691 -10.29 7.18 21.77
N LEU A 692 -11.35 7.84 21.27
CA LEU A 692 -11.80 7.75 19.88
C LEU A 692 -10.93 8.58 18.93
N VAL A 693 -10.39 9.71 19.42
CA VAL A 693 -9.53 10.60 18.65
C VAL A 693 -8.08 10.09 18.58
N GLN A 694 -7.60 9.36 19.59
CA GLN A 694 -6.21 8.86 19.67
C GLN A 694 -5.76 7.98 18.47
N PRO A 695 -6.55 7.05 17.91
CA PRO A 695 -6.18 6.32 16.70
C PRO A 695 -5.79 7.24 15.53
N ALA A 696 -6.55 8.31 15.30
CA ALA A 696 -6.26 9.31 14.27
C ALA A 696 -5.01 10.15 14.62
N VAL A 697 -4.86 10.59 15.88
CA VAL A 697 -3.65 11.31 16.37
C VAL A 697 -2.39 10.49 16.13
N ARG A 698 -2.38 9.20 16.51
CA ARG A 698 -1.21 8.32 16.32
C ARG A 698 -0.88 8.15 14.83
N THR A 699 -1.89 7.86 14.01
CA THR A 699 -1.75 7.72 12.55
C THR A 699 -1.20 9.00 11.89
N ALA A 700 -1.61 10.18 12.36
CA ALA A 700 -1.11 11.46 11.85
C ALA A 700 0.29 11.83 12.36
N ARG A 701 0.61 11.54 13.63
CA ARG A 701 1.86 11.94 14.30
C ARG A 701 3.06 11.10 13.87
N TYR A 702 2.87 9.78 13.84
CA TYR A 702 3.91 8.80 13.51
C TYR A 702 3.91 8.44 12.02
N GLY A 703 2.75 8.54 11.36
CA GLY A 703 2.57 8.37 9.94
C GLY A 703 1.96 7.04 9.52
N PHE A 704 1.73 6.92 8.22
CA PHE A 704 1.19 5.72 7.57
C PHE A 704 1.86 5.50 6.21
N PRO A 705 1.93 4.25 5.71
CA PRO A 705 2.48 3.97 4.38
C PRO A 705 1.58 4.58 3.30
N VAL A 706 2.20 5.24 2.32
CA VAL A 706 1.54 5.81 1.15
C VAL A 706 1.07 4.66 0.25
N GLY A 707 -0.25 4.45 0.24
CA GLY A 707 -0.93 3.44 -0.58
C GLY A 707 -1.12 3.84 -2.04
N ALA A 708 -1.63 2.90 -2.84
CA ALA A 708 -1.75 3.07 -4.29
C ALA A 708 -2.86 4.05 -4.68
N ASP A 709 -3.91 4.17 -3.87
CA ASP A 709 -4.99 5.12 -4.09
C ASP A 709 -4.51 6.54 -3.79
N LEU A 710 -3.76 6.77 -2.69
CA LEU A 710 -3.22 8.09 -2.36
C LEU A 710 -2.31 8.64 -3.48
N VAL A 711 -1.44 7.82 -4.07
CA VAL A 711 -0.65 8.22 -5.25
C VAL A 711 -1.56 8.60 -6.43
N ARG A 712 -2.55 7.76 -6.75
CA ARG A 712 -3.53 8.02 -7.83
C ARG A 712 -4.27 9.35 -7.62
N TYR A 713 -4.69 9.67 -6.40
CA TYR A 713 -5.45 10.89 -6.11
C TYR A 713 -4.55 12.14 -6.07
N MET A 714 -3.31 12.04 -5.56
CA MET A 714 -2.32 13.12 -5.71
C MET A 714 -2.05 13.44 -7.18
N ASP A 715 -1.75 12.42 -8.01
CA ASP A 715 -1.51 12.60 -9.44
C ASP A 715 -2.74 13.18 -10.17
N SER A 716 -3.94 12.74 -9.79
CA SER A 716 -5.19 13.27 -10.34
C SER A 716 -5.38 14.75 -10.03
N ALA A 717 -5.13 15.16 -8.78
CA ALA A 717 -5.33 16.54 -8.33
C ALA A 717 -4.34 17.56 -8.91
N VAL A 718 -3.11 17.13 -9.24
CA VAL A 718 -2.09 17.98 -9.89
C VAL A 718 -2.17 17.94 -11.43
N SER A 719 -2.81 16.91 -12.00
CA SER A 719 -2.97 16.79 -13.46
C SER A 719 -3.75 17.98 -14.04
N GLY A 720 -3.27 18.54 -15.15
CA GLY A 720 -3.89 19.71 -15.81
C GLY A 720 -3.76 21.04 -15.06
N SER A 721 -3.03 21.13 -13.95
CA SER A 721 -2.89 22.37 -13.17
C SER A 721 -1.98 23.38 -13.88
N GLU A 722 -2.52 24.53 -14.28
CA GLU A 722 -1.70 25.64 -14.84
C GLU A 722 -0.71 26.22 -13.82
N ALA A 723 -1.03 26.12 -12.52
CA ALA A 723 -0.14 26.47 -11.41
C ALA A 723 0.93 25.39 -11.10
N GLY A 724 0.91 24.27 -11.83
CA GLY A 724 1.75 23.11 -11.59
C GLY A 724 1.36 22.31 -10.33
N ASP A 725 2.35 21.58 -9.82
CA ASP A 725 2.20 20.68 -8.67
C ASP A 725 2.10 21.45 -7.34
N PHE A 726 0.88 21.81 -6.94
CA PHE A 726 0.65 22.60 -5.71
C PHE A 726 1.09 21.88 -4.44
N LEU A 727 1.14 20.54 -4.45
CA LEU A 727 1.60 19.71 -3.32
C LEU A 727 3.12 19.84 -3.08
N VAL A 728 3.87 20.34 -4.07
CA VAL A 728 5.31 20.69 -3.96
C VAL A 728 5.52 22.21 -3.94
N ASN A 729 4.75 22.96 -4.74
CA ASN A 729 4.98 24.38 -4.99
C ASN A 729 4.50 25.30 -3.86
N ASP A 730 3.46 24.93 -3.11
CA ASP A 730 3.02 25.68 -1.91
C ASP A 730 3.70 25.10 -0.66
N PRO A 731 4.51 25.87 0.08
CA PRO A 731 5.11 25.44 1.35
C PRO A 731 4.06 24.93 2.36
N SER A 732 2.84 25.44 2.31
CA SER A 732 1.72 25.06 3.18
C SER A 732 1.30 23.60 2.96
N TRP A 733 1.46 23.07 1.74
CA TRP A 733 1.19 21.68 1.38
C TRP A 733 2.46 20.82 1.43
N ALA A 734 3.59 21.35 0.95
CA ALA A 734 4.86 20.62 0.84
C ALA A 734 5.40 20.10 2.19
N ILE A 735 5.09 20.75 3.31
CA ILE A 735 5.45 20.27 4.67
C ILE A 735 4.96 18.84 4.93
N ASP A 736 3.75 18.50 4.48
CA ASP A 736 3.15 17.18 4.71
C ASP A 736 3.36 16.25 3.48
N PHE A 737 3.24 16.77 2.25
CA PHE A 737 3.21 15.94 1.03
C PHE A 737 4.53 15.85 0.26
N ALA A 738 5.46 16.79 0.47
CA ALA A 738 6.75 16.84 -0.24
C ALA A 738 7.93 17.28 0.66
N PRO A 739 8.10 16.71 1.87
CA PRO A 739 9.03 17.23 2.88
C PRO A 739 10.51 17.22 2.44
N ASN A 740 10.86 16.35 1.49
CA ASN A 740 12.21 16.25 0.90
C ASN A 740 12.36 17.04 -0.43
N GLY A 741 11.39 17.89 -0.78
CA GLY A 741 11.36 18.62 -2.06
C GLY A 741 10.78 17.82 -3.24
N THR A 742 10.27 16.62 -3.00
CA THR A 742 9.59 15.74 -3.96
C THR A 742 8.37 15.11 -3.31
N ARG A 743 7.26 14.93 -4.04
CA ARG A 743 6.06 14.25 -3.51
C ARG A 743 6.40 12.85 -3.01
N VAL A 744 5.83 12.47 -1.86
CA VAL A 744 5.88 11.10 -1.34
C VAL A 744 5.33 10.10 -2.36
N GLN A 745 5.94 8.92 -2.43
CA GLN A 745 5.68 7.86 -3.41
C GLN A 745 5.13 6.59 -2.74
N LEU A 746 4.68 5.63 -3.57
CA LEU A 746 4.17 4.34 -3.09
C LEU A 746 5.18 3.65 -2.15
N GLY A 747 4.76 3.40 -0.91
CA GLY A 747 5.61 2.77 0.13
C GLY A 747 6.42 3.74 0.99
N ASP A 748 6.49 5.04 0.68
CA ASP A 748 7.00 6.05 1.61
C ASP A 748 6.08 6.16 2.84
N THR A 749 6.57 6.71 3.95
CA THR A 749 5.73 7.05 5.11
C THR A 749 5.42 8.55 5.13
N ILE A 750 4.13 8.90 5.04
CA ILE A 750 3.65 10.29 5.16
C ILE A 750 3.27 10.59 6.62
N THR A 751 3.61 11.79 7.12
CA THR A 751 3.25 12.26 8.47
C THR A 751 2.59 13.64 8.40
N ARG A 752 1.52 13.88 9.17
CA ARG A 752 0.80 15.17 9.23
C ARG A 752 0.85 15.71 10.67
N LYS A 753 2.05 16.07 11.13
CA LYS A 753 2.33 16.30 12.57
C LYS A 753 1.50 17.43 13.18
N ARG A 754 1.40 18.58 12.51
CA ARG A 754 0.52 19.72 12.87
C ARG A 754 -0.97 19.34 12.97
N TYR A 755 -1.41 18.41 12.13
CA TYR A 755 -2.79 17.90 12.16
C TYR A 755 -2.99 16.94 13.33
N ALA A 756 -1.96 16.17 13.71
CA ALA A 756 -1.97 15.40 14.96
C ALA A 756 -2.03 16.29 16.20
N ASP A 757 -1.29 17.41 16.24
CA ASP A 757 -1.36 18.40 17.34
C ASP A 757 -2.76 19.04 17.44
N THR A 758 -3.39 19.28 16.28
CA THR A 758 -4.76 19.79 16.16
C THR A 758 -5.79 18.77 16.65
N LEU A 759 -5.70 17.51 16.21
CA LEU A 759 -6.55 16.42 16.67
C LEU A 759 -6.36 16.13 18.16
N GLU A 760 -5.13 16.19 18.69
CA GLU A 760 -4.85 16.00 20.13
C GLU A 760 -5.43 17.15 20.97
N THR A 761 -5.44 18.37 20.44
CA THR A 761 -6.16 19.50 21.04
C THR A 761 -7.67 19.26 21.05
N ILE A 762 -8.25 18.71 19.98
CA ILE A 762 -9.67 18.35 19.89
C ILE A 762 -10.02 17.14 20.79
N GLY A 763 -9.10 16.19 20.97
CA GLY A 763 -9.26 15.04 21.86
C GLY A 763 -9.19 15.40 23.34
N SER A 764 -8.42 16.44 23.70
CA SER A 764 -8.23 16.88 25.09
C SER A 764 -9.19 18.00 25.53
N LYS A 765 -9.59 18.90 24.62
CA LYS A 765 -10.51 20.03 24.90
C LYS A 765 -11.91 19.85 24.33
N GLY A 766 -12.13 18.77 23.58
CA GLY A 766 -13.40 18.48 22.88
C GLY A 766 -13.57 19.24 21.55
N PRO A 767 -14.64 18.93 20.79
CA PRO A 767 -14.93 19.52 19.47
C PRO A 767 -15.01 21.06 19.46
N ASP A 768 -15.39 21.67 20.57
CA ASP A 768 -15.51 23.13 20.71
C ASP A 768 -14.18 23.87 20.45
N ALA A 769 -13.03 23.20 20.63
CA ALA A 769 -11.72 23.76 20.35
C ALA A 769 -11.42 23.99 18.86
N PHE A 770 -12.15 23.34 17.94
CA PHE A 770 -12.07 23.63 16.51
C PHE A 770 -12.87 24.89 16.15
N TYR A 771 -14.06 25.03 16.73
CA TYR A 771 -15.01 26.12 16.44
C TYR A 771 -14.76 27.41 17.22
N LYS A 772 -13.87 27.41 18.22
CA LYS A 772 -13.58 28.55 19.10
C LYS A 772 -12.09 28.65 19.46
N GLY A 773 -11.56 29.87 19.50
CA GLY A 773 -10.16 30.14 19.87
C GLY A 773 -9.16 29.82 18.75
N GLN A 774 -7.93 29.46 19.13
CA GLN A 774 -6.75 29.48 18.25
C GLN A 774 -6.87 28.70 16.93
N ILE A 775 -7.60 27.57 16.89
CA ILE A 775 -7.81 26.79 15.66
C ILE A 775 -8.79 27.52 14.73
N ALA A 776 -9.89 28.04 15.27
CA ALA A 776 -10.84 28.87 14.51
C ALA A 776 -10.15 30.15 14.00
N GLU A 777 -9.39 30.84 14.84
CA GLU A 777 -8.61 32.02 14.46
C GLU A 777 -7.61 31.74 13.33
N ALA A 778 -6.89 30.60 13.38
CA ALA A 778 -5.99 30.19 12.29
C ALA A 778 -6.75 29.90 10.99
N THR A 779 -7.87 29.19 11.09
CA THR A 779 -8.73 28.85 9.95
C THR A 779 -9.27 30.10 9.26
N ILE A 780 -9.83 31.04 10.02
CA ILE A 780 -10.34 32.32 9.47
C ILE A 780 -9.22 33.18 8.89
N ARG A 781 -8.04 33.27 9.54
CA ARG A 781 -6.87 33.97 8.95
C ARG A 781 -6.45 33.36 7.61
N ALA A 782 -6.44 32.02 7.50
CA ALA A 782 -6.06 31.34 6.28
C ALA A 782 -7.09 31.55 5.15
N LEU A 783 -8.38 31.41 5.46
CA LEU A 783 -9.48 31.66 4.50
C LEU A 783 -9.49 33.11 4.01
N GLN A 784 -9.44 34.10 4.91
CA GLN A 784 -9.47 35.53 4.54
C GLN A 784 -8.23 35.96 3.74
N LYS A 785 -7.05 35.39 4.04
CA LYS A 785 -5.83 35.56 3.23
C LYS A 785 -5.98 35.01 1.80
N ALA A 786 -6.88 34.05 1.58
CA ALA A 786 -7.26 33.51 0.28
C ALA A 786 -8.61 34.08 -0.24
N ASN A 787 -8.94 35.32 0.13
CA ASN A 787 -10.15 36.08 -0.24
C ASN A 787 -11.49 35.54 0.30
N GLY A 788 -11.47 34.59 1.24
CA GLY A 788 -12.69 34.05 1.85
C GLY A 788 -13.44 35.02 2.76
N THR A 789 -14.77 34.89 2.82
CA THR A 789 -15.68 35.77 3.55
C THR A 789 -16.11 35.24 4.92
N MET A 790 -15.73 34.01 5.28
CA MET A 790 -16.11 33.38 6.55
C MET A 790 -15.58 34.13 7.78
N THR A 791 -16.36 34.12 8.85
CA THR A 791 -16.10 34.80 10.13
C THR A 791 -15.97 33.83 11.31
N LEU A 792 -15.54 34.32 12.48
CA LEU A 792 -15.52 33.51 13.70
C LEU A 792 -16.93 33.26 14.24
N GLU A 793 -17.84 34.18 13.95
CA GLU A 793 -19.27 34.13 14.22
C GLU A 793 -19.94 32.99 13.43
N ASP A 794 -19.58 32.81 12.16
CA ASP A 794 -20.03 31.66 11.34
C ASP A 794 -19.61 30.32 11.96
N LEU A 795 -18.31 30.15 12.26
CA LEU A 795 -17.77 28.91 12.86
C LEU A 795 -18.40 28.63 14.23
N SER A 796 -18.48 29.64 15.10
CA SER A 796 -18.97 29.46 16.47
C SER A 796 -20.50 29.32 16.55
N GLY A 797 -21.23 29.79 15.54
CA GLY A 797 -22.67 29.64 15.39
C GLY A 797 -23.12 28.29 14.80
N TYR A 798 -22.25 27.60 14.05
CA TYR A 798 -22.60 26.36 13.33
C TYR A 798 -23.10 25.23 14.24
N LYS A 799 -24.14 24.54 13.78
CA LYS A 799 -24.77 23.37 14.42
C LYS A 799 -25.17 22.32 13.39
N ALA A 800 -24.89 21.06 13.69
CA ALA A 800 -25.56 19.93 13.03
C ALA A 800 -27.05 19.92 13.41
N VAL A 801 -27.89 19.46 12.48
CA VAL A 801 -29.35 19.38 12.61
C VAL A 801 -29.78 17.92 12.59
N VAL A 802 -30.82 17.57 13.35
CA VAL A 802 -31.50 16.28 13.21
C VAL A 802 -32.74 16.48 12.35
N ARG A 803 -32.89 15.66 11.31
CA ARG A 803 -34.03 15.66 10.40
C ARG A 803 -34.79 14.33 10.44
N ASN A 804 -35.97 14.33 9.86
CA ASN A 804 -36.76 13.10 9.68
C ASN A 804 -36.09 12.19 8.63
N ILE A 805 -36.34 10.89 8.73
CA ILE A 805 -35.91 9.91 7.72
C ILE A 805 -37.03 9.62 6.72
N SER A 806 -36.64 9.14 5.54
CA SER A 806 -37.55 8.62 4.51
C SER A 806 -37.44 7.10 4.46
N GLN A 807 -38.55 6.38 4.28
CA GLN A 807 -38.57 4.91 4.33
C GLN A 807 -39.62 4.31 3.38
N ILE A 808 -39.27 3.20 2.75
CA ILE A 808 -40.17 2.36 1.95
C ILE A 808 -40.09 0.89 2.37
N ASP A 809 -41.12 0.12 2.07
CA ASP A 809 -40.98 -1.33 1.88
C ASP A 809 -40.54 -1.57 0.42
N TYR A 810 -39.63 -2.53 0.21
CA TYR A 810 -39.07 -2.95 -1.10
C TYR A 810 -38.84 -4.46 -1.07
N ARG A 811 -39.51 -5.24 -1.93
CA ARG A 811 -39.39 -6.71 -2.02
C ARG A 811 -39.45 -7.48 -0.69
N GLY A 812 -40.26 -7.01 0.25
CA GLY A 812 -40.37 -7.61 1.59
C GLY A 812 -39.26 -7.23 2.59
N TYR A 813 -38.39 -6.30 2.22
CA TYR A 813 -37.46 -5.59 3.12
C TYR A 813 -37.96 -4.16 3.35
N ARG A 814 -37.35 -3.47 4.32
CA ARG A 814 -37.56 -2.05 4.62
C ARG A 814 -36.28 -1.26 4.39
N VAL A 815 -36.32 -0.34 3.44
CA VAL A 815 -35.19 0.51 3.06
C VAL A 815 -35.43 1.90 3.63
N ALA A 816 -34.54 2.35 4.52
CA ALA A 816 -34.52 3.70 5.04
C ALA A 816 -33.36 4.50 4.44
N SER A 817 -33.61 5.78 4.16
CA SER A 817 -32.60 6.75 3.70
C SER A 817 -32.97 8.17 4.18
N THR A 818 -32.19 9.14 3.77
CA THR A 818 -32.23 10.55 4.21
C THR A 818 -33.17 11.41 3.36
N THR A 819 -33.65 12.51 3.92
CA THR A 819 -34.43 13.54 3.21
C THR A 819 -33.52 14.67 2.70
N THR A 820 -34.10 15.68 2.06
CA THR A 820 -33.41 16.95 1.78
C THR A 820 -32.68 17.53 3.02
N PRO A 821 -31.50 18.18 2.85
CA PRO A 821 -30.81 18.49 1.58
C PRO A 821 -29.98 17.33 0.99
N SER A 822 -30.19 16.08 1.43
CA SER A 822 -29.60 14.87 0.84
C SER A 822 -30.58 14.24 -0.17
N SER A 823 -30.06 13.56 -1.19
CA SER A 823 -30.87 12.95 -2.26
C SER A 823 -31.45 11.56 -1.90
N GLY A 824 -31.60 11.20 -0.62
CA GLY A 824 -31.98 9.83 -0.21
C GLY A 824 -33.39 9.42 -0.68
N THR A 825 -34.37 10.31 -0.58
CA THR A 825 -35.74 10.11 -1.13
C THR A 825 -35.73 9.80 -2.64
N VAL A 826 -34.74 10.28 -3.40
CA VAL A 826 -34.59 9.95 -4.84
C VAL A 826 -34.26 8.47 -5.03
N VAL A 827 -33.33 7.92 -4.26
CA VAL A 827 -33.00 6.48 -4.25
C VAL A 827 -34.23 5.64 -3.91
N LEU A 828 -35.03 6.10 -2.93
CA LEU A 828 -36.26 5.41 -2.53
C LEU A 828 -37.34 5.47 -3.62
N ASN A 829 -37.47 6.58 -4.37
CA ASN A 829 -38.36 6.65 -5.53
C ASN A 829 -37.92 5.66 -6.61
N MET A 830 -36.63 5.66 -7.00
CA MET A 830 -36.09 4.73 -8.01
C MET A 830 -36.34 3.26 -7.64
N LEU A 831 -36.04 2.87 -6.39
CA LEU A 831 -36.32 1.53 -5.89
C LEU A 831 -37.82 1.21 -5.90
N LYS A 832 -38.68 2.14 -5.48
CA LYS A 832 -40.13 1.91 -5.41
C LYS A 832 -40.79 1.79 -6.80
N VAL A 833 -40.26 2.47 -7.82
CA VAL A 833 -40.63 2.24 -9.24
C VAL A 833 -40.21 0.84 -9.68
N LEU A 834 -39.01 0.40 -9.31
CA LEU A 834 -38.47 -0.91 -9.67
C LEU A 834 -39.19 -2.08 -8.97
N ASP A 835 -39.67 -1.89 -7.75
CA ASP A 835 -40.48 -2.87 -6.99
C ASP A 835 -41.79 -3.23 -7.72
N THR A 836 -42.33 -2.32 -8.53
CA THR A 836 -43.56 -2.57 -9.29
C THR A 836 -43.39 -3.66 -10.37
N TYR A 837 -42.16 -3.93 -10.80
CA TYR A 837 -41.82 -5.00 -11.74
C TYR A 837 -41.55 -6.33 -11.01
N GLY A 838 -41.66 -7.43 -11.74
CA GLY A 838 -41.28 -8.75 -11.25
C GLY A 838 -39.78 -8.88 -10.92
N PRO A 839 -39.29 -10.11 -10.66
CA PRO A 839 -37.88 -10.35 -10.38
C PRO A 839 -36.98 -9.74 -11.46
N LEU A 840 -36.07 -8.86 -11.07
CA LEU A 840 -35.08 -8.25 -11.97
C LEU A 840 -33.84 -9.15 -12.04
N PHE A 841 -33.06 -8.98 -13.11
CA PHE A 841 -31.78 -9.65 -13.34
C PHE A 841 -31.84 -11.21 -13.33
N GLY A 842 -33.02 -11.77 -13.60
CA GLY A 842 -33.16 -13.19 -13.93
C GLY A 842 -32.54 -13.51 -15.30
N PRO A 843 -32.16 -14.78 -15.58
CA PRO A 843 -31.31 -15.14 -16.73
C PRO A 843 -31.82 -14.59 -18.08
N ASP A 844 -33.12 -14.70 -18.35
CA ASP A 844 -33.73 -14.27 -19.61
C ASP A 844 -34.09 -12.78 -19.66
N ASN A 845 -33.92 -12.04 -18.55
CA ASN A 845 -34.43 -10.66 -18.41
C ASN A 845 -33.38 -9.60 -17.99
N VAL A 846 -32.10 -9.96 -17.85
CA VAL A 846 -30.99 -9.03 -17.52
C VAL A 846 -31.05 -7.75 -18.36
N ASN A 847 -31.05 -7.89 -19.69
CA ASN A 847 -31.09 -6.76 -20.65
C ASN A 847 -32.27 -5.79 -20.42
N LEU A 848 -33.45 -6.32 -20.11
CA LEU A 848 -34.65 -5.51 -19.87
C LEU A 848 -34.67 -4.91 -18.46
N SER A 849 -34.05 -5.60 -17.48
CA SER A 849 -33.86 -5.10 -16.12
C SER A 849 -32.89 -3.92 -16.09
N THR A 850 -31.77 -4.00 -16.81
CA THR A 850 -30.84 -2.88 -17.03
C THR A 850 -31.54 -1.67 -17.63
N HIS A 851 -32.38 -1.87 -18.67
CA HIS A 851 -33.14 -0.79 -19.29
C HIS A 851 -34.17 -0.13 -18.36
N ARG A 852 -34.91 -0.93 -17.58
CA ARG A 852 -35.89 -0.39 -16.62
C ARG A 852 -35.22 0.34 -15.45
N MET A 853 -34.07 -0.15 -15.00
CA MET A 853 -33.24 0.50 -13.98
C MET A 853 -32.75 1.87 -14.45
N ASP A 854 -32.27 1.95 -15.69
CA ASP A 854 -31.81 3.18 -16.33
C ASP A 854 -32.95 4.20 -16.56
N GLU A 855 -34.10 3.77 -17.07
CA GLU A 855 -35.29 4.63 -17.19
C GLU A 855 -35.81 5.13 -15.82
N ALA A 856 -35.77 4.29 -14.78
CA ALA A 856 -36.10 4.70 -13.42
C ALA A 856 -35.08 5.70 -12.85
N MET A 857 -33.78 5.56 -13.19
CA MET A 857 -32.77 6.55 -12.85
C MET A 857 -33.07 7.90 -13.51
N ARG A 858 -33.35 7.92 -14.82
CA ARG A 858 -33.69 9.14 -15.56
C ARG A 858 -34.89 9.89 -14.98
N PHE A 859 -35.96 9.18 -14.57
CA PHE A 859 -37.08 9.80 -13.84
C PHE A 859 -36.70 10.31 -12.44
N GLY A 860 -35.90 9.56 -11.68
CA GLY A 860 -35.47 9.99 -10.34
C GLY A 860 -34.59 11.23 -10.35
N TYR A 861 -33.67 11.38 -11.32
CA TYR A 861 -32.91 12.62 -11.49
C TYR A 861 -33.81 13.80 -11.91
N GLY A 862 -34.79 13.59 -12.78
CA GLY A 862 -35.78 14.62 -13.11
C GLY A 862 -36.54 15.15 -11.89
N LEU A 863 -36.89 14.28 -10.92
CA LEU A 863 -37.50 14.69 -9.64
C LEU A 863 -36.52 15.38 -8.67
N ARG A 864 -35.20 15.15 -8.80
CA ARG A 864 -34.19 15.79 -7.94
C ARG A 864 -34.09 17.30 -8.19
N THR A 865 -34.43 17.77 -9.39
CA THR A 865 -34.29 19.17 -9.83
C THR A 865 -35.01 20.20 -8.94
N VAL A 866 -36.10 19.79 -8.29
CA VAL A 866 -36.97 20.64 -7.43
C VAL A 866 -36.49 20.66 -5.97
N LEU A 867 -35.53 19.80 -5.59
CA LEU A 867 -35.06 19.68 -4.22
C LEU A 867 -34.07 20.80 -3.84
N GLY A 868 -34.00 21.12 -2.53
CA GLY A 868 -33.10 22.13 -1.97
C GLY A 868 -33.02 22.01 -0.45
N ASP A 869 -32.58 23.07 0.25
CA ASP A 869 -32.59 23.10 1.73
C ASP A 869 -34.04 23.30 2.24
N PRO A 870 -34.59 22.39 3.07
CA PRO A 870 -35.95 22.51 3.60
C PRO A 870 -36.15 23.66 4.58
N GLU A 871 -35.08 24.34 5.03
CA GLU A 871 -35.19 25.63 5.75
C GLU A 871 -35.41 26.83 4.82
N PHE A 872 -35.29 26.66 3.50
CA PHE A 872 -35.36 27.72 2.48
C PHE A 872 -36.33 27.44 1.31
N VAL A 873 -36.73 26.19 1.08
CA VAL A 873 -37.66 25.79 0.00
C VAL A 873 -39.00 25.37 0.59
N GLU A 874 -40.02 26.21 0.41
CA GLU A 874 -41.38 25.92 0.88
C GLU A 874 -41.96 24.67 0.20
N GLY A 875 -42.71 23.85 0.95
CA GLY A 875 -43.37 22.64 0.43
C GLY A 875 -42.48 21.44 0.12
N VAL A 876 -41.13 21.54 0.18
CA VAL A 876 -40.24 20.44 -0.26
C VAL A 876 -40.44 19.13 0.51
N SER A 877 -40.75 19.20 1.82
CA SER A 877 -41.08 18.03 2.66
C SER A 877 -42.38 17.33 2.25
N GLU A 878 -43.29 18.03 1.57
CA GLU A 878 -44.55 17.50 1.04
C GLU A 878 -44.32 16.91 -0.36
N TYR A 879 -43.50 17.58 -1.18
CA TYR A 879 -43.01 17.06 -2.46
C TYR A 879 -42.23 15.74 -2.29
N GLU A 880 -41.35 15.62 -1.30
CA GLU A 880 -40.65 14.36 -0.99
C GLU A 880 -41.60 13.21 -0.60
N GLN A 881 -42.74 13.51 0.03
CA GLN A 881 -43.78 12.51 0.29
C GLN A 881 -44.54 12.15 -1.00
N ASP A 882 -44.83 13.14 -1.85
CA ASP A 882 -45.49 12.95 -3.15
C ASP A 882 -44.65 12.11 -4.12
N MET A 883 -43.32 12.29 -4.13
CA MET A 883 -42.38 11.42 -4.85
C MET A 883 -42.54 9.94 -4.48
N LEU A 884 -42.99 9.62 -3.26
CA LEU A 884 -43.16 8.27 -2.75
C LEU A 884 -44.63 7.79 -2.67
N LYS A 885 -45.61 8.64 -3.03
CA LYS A 885 -47.02 8.24 -3.12
C LYS A 885 -47.21 7.22 -4.25
N LYS A 886 -48.06 6.21 -4.01
CA LYS A 886 -48.30 5.12 -4.97
C LYS A 886 -48.74 5.65 -6.35
N GLN A 887 -49.60 6.68 -6.39
CA GLN A 887 -50.06 7.31 -7.63
C GLN A 887 -48.87 7.75 -8.50
N THR A 888 -47.95 8.54 -7.94
CA THR A 888 -46.74 9.03 -8.60
C THR A 888 -45.86 7.89 -9.13
N ILE A 889 -45.72 6.81 -8.36
CA ILE A 889 -44.96 5.62 -8.75
C ILE A 889 -45.62 4.87 -9.91
N ASP A 890 -46.94 4.67 -9.86
CA ASP A 890 -47.70 4.03 -10.95
C ASP A 890 -47.72 4.92 -12.21
N ASP A 891 -47.75 6.24 -12.06
CA ASP A 891 -47.68 7.22 -13.16
C ASP A 891 -46.28 7.26 -13.82
N ILE A 892 -45.20 7.17 -13.03
CA ILE A 892 -43.84 7.00 -13.58
C ILE A 892 -43.73 5.68 -14.31
N ARG A 893 -44.19 4.58 -13.69
CA ARG A 893 -44.21 3.25 -14.31
C ARG A 893 -44.97 3.26 -15.65
N GLY A 894 -46.11 3.93 -15.72
CA GLY A 894 -46.92 4.08 -16.94
C GLY A 894 -46.24 4.85 -18.07
N LYS A 895 -45.20 5.64 -17.76
CA LYS A 895 -44.37 6.37 -18.75
C LYS A 895 -43.14 5.59 -19.21
N ILE A 896 -42.68 4.59 -18.45
CA ILE A 896 -41.49 3.79 -18.82
C ILE A 896 -41.85 2.82 -19.96
N SER A 897 -41.12 2.91 -21.07
CA SER A 897 -41.37 2.12 -22.27
C SER A 897 -40.38 0.96 -22.41
N ASP A 898 -40.88 -0.28 -22.28
CA ASP A 898 -40.13 -1.53 -22.49
C ASP A 898 -39.56 -1.73 -23.90
N LEU A 899 -39.66 -0.74 -24.80
CA LEU A 899 -39.24 -0.81 -26.21
C LEU A 899 -38.31 0.33 -26.66
N ARG A 900 -38.18 1.43 -25.91
CA ARG A 900 -37.31 2.57 -26.26
C ARG A 900 -37.11 3.52 -25.07
N THR A 901 -35.99 4.24 -25.06
CA THR A 901 -35.87 5.47 -24.26
C THR A 901 -36.65 6.64 -24.88
N GLN A 902 -36.73 7.75 -24.14
CA GLN A 902 -37.46 8.96 -24.51
C GLN A 902 -36.54 10.19 -24.50
N ASN A 903 -37.03 11.30 -25.05
CA ASN A 903 -36.32 12.59 -24.99
C ASN A 903 -36.32 13.12 -23.54
N VAL A 904 -35.31 13.93 -23.18
CA VAL A 904 -35.13 14.51 -21.84
C VAL A 904 -36.41 15.16 -21.29
N SER A 905 -37.15 15.87 -22.14
CA SER A 905 -38.41 16.54 -21.80
C SER A 905 -39.59 15.63 -21.40
N ALA A 906 -39.43 14.31 -21.49
CA ALA A 906 -40.38 13.34 -20.93
C ALA A 906 -40.15 13.06 -19.42
N TYR A 907 -38.92 13.31 -18.94
CA TYR A 907 -38.50 13.07 -17.55
C TYR A 907 -38.50 14.38 -16.74
N ASP A 908 -37.99 15.48 -17.33
CA ASP A 908 -38.22 16.85 -16.86
C ASP A 908 -39.15 17.61 -17.85
N PRO A 909 -40.46 17.68 -17.58
CA PRO A 909 -41.40 18.43 -18.41
C PRO A 909 -41.46 19.94 -18.07
N ALA A 910 -40.79 20.38 -16.99
CA ALA A 910 -40.74 21.79 -16.59
C ALA A 910 -39.56 22.52 -17.26
N GLY A 911 -38.51 21.80 -17.64
CA GLY A 911 -37.35 22.35 -18.35
C GLY A 911 -36.34 23.03 -17.43
N PHE A 912 -36.33 22.69 -16.14
CA PHE A 912 -35.33 23.17 -15.17
C PHE A 912 -33.91 22.65 -15.48
N GLU A 913 -33.76 21.57 -16.27
CA GLU A 913 -32.46 21.12 -16.80
C GLU A 913 -32.35 21.22 -18.34
N SER A 914 -32.49 22.43 -18.91
CA SER A 914 -32.34 22.62 -20.37
C SER A 914 -31.68 23.94 -20.82
N LEU A 915 -30.36 24.06 -20.57
CA LEU A 915 -29.48 24.74 -21.51
C LEU A 915 -28.77 23.70 -22.39
N ASP A 916 -29.17 23.61 -23.66
CA ASP A 916 -28.42 22.90 -24.68
C ASP A 916 -27.01 23.52 -24.80
N THR A 917 -25.96 22.81 -24.39
CA THR A 917 -24.57 23.30 -24.46
C THR A 917 -24.00 23.27 -25.89
N TYR A 918 -24.84 23.53 -26.89
CA TYR A 918 -24.53 23.29 -28.31
C TYR A 918 -23.61 24.35 -28.95
N ASP A 919 -23.44 25.51 -28.31
CA ASP A 919 -22.43 26.52 -28.65
C ASP A 919 -21.09 26.35 -27.90
N LEU A 920 -20.99 25.37 -26.98
CA LEU A 920 -19.70 24.98 -26.40
C LEU A 920 -19.10 23.82 -27.23
N PRO A 921 -17.90 23.98 -27.81
CA PRO A 921 -17.29 22.93 -28.64
C PRO A 921 -16.98 21.67 -27.81
N LEU A 922 -16.85 20.51 -28.48
CA LEU A 922 -16.50 19.23 -27.82
C LEU A 922 -15.23 19.31 -26.94
N SER A 923 -14.34 20.26 -27.20
CA SER A 923 -13.18 20.58 -26.36
C SER A 923 -13.51 21.13 -24.96
N TYR A 924 -14.80 21.40 -24.66
CA TYR A 924 -15.27 21.77 -23.32
C TYR A 924 -15.48 20.52 -22.46
N PHE A 925 -16.16 19.48 -22.98
CA PHE A 925 -16.23 18.16 -22.33
C PHE A 925 -14.91 17.39 -22.39
N GLN A 926 -14.02 17.72 -23.32
CA GLN A 926 -12.61 17.30 -23.32
C GLN A 926 -11.68 18.34 -22.65
N SER A 927 -12.22 19.30 -21.91
CA SER A 927 -11.41 20.30 -21.20
C SER A 927 -10.65 19.63 -20.04
N PRO A 928 -9.34 19.89 -19.88
CA PRO A 928 -8.59 19.46 -18.71
C PRO A 928 -9.24 19.90 -17.38
N VAL A 929 -10.01 20.99 -17.37
CA VAL A 929 -10.68 21.54 -16.19
C VAL A 929 -11.80 20.63 -15.66
N LEU A 930 -12.68 20.12 -16.53
CA LEU A 930 -13.70 19.14 -16.11
C LEU A 930 -13.07 17.78 -15.79
N GLN A 931 -11.94 17.45 -16.43
CA GLN A 931 -11.15 16.25 -16.08
C GLN A 931 -10.43 16.36 -14.72
N GLN A 932 -10.33 17.59 -14.17
CA GLN A 932 -9.78 17.94 -12.87
C GLN A 932 -10.81 17.82 -11.73
N CYS A 933 -12.10 17.96 -12.04
CA CYS A 933 -13.22 17.96 -11.09
C CYS A 933 -13.62 16.53 -10.67
N ARG A 934 -12.70 15.81 -10.04
CA ARG A 934 -13.01 14.51 -9.42
C ARG A 934 -13.64 14.72 -8.03
N PRO A 935 -14.74 14.04 -7.70
CA PRO A 935 -15.37 14.12 -6.38
C PRO A 935 -14.41 13.62 -5.29
N GLY A 936 -14.30 14.38 -4.22
CA GLY A 936 -13.66 14.02 -2.97
C GLY A 936 -14.72 13.74 -1.91
N THR A 937 -15.09 12.46 -1.75
CA THR A 937 -16.15 12.00 -0.87
C THR A 937 -15.78 10.61 -0.33
N SER A 938 -16.20 10.27 0.89
CA SER A 938 -15.97 8.95 1.50
C SER A 938 -17.26 8.41 2.13
N HIS A 939 -17.66 7.19 1.77
CA HIS A 939 -18.70 6.45 2.50
C HIS A 939 -18.05 5.54 3.56
N ILE A 940 -18.71 5.44 4.72
CA ILE A 940 -18.29 4.63 5.86
C ILE A 940 -19.54 3.97 6.45
N ALA A 941 -19.43 2.69 6.82
CA ALA A 941 -20.48 1.95 7.52
C ALA A 941 -19.93 1.30 8.79
N THR A 942 -20.72 1.31 9.87
CA THR A 942 -20.44 0.57 11.11
C THR A 942 -21.69 -0.10 11.66
N ILE A 943 -21.50 -1.23 12.34
CA ILE A 943 -22.57 -1.95 13.05
C ILE A 943 -21.99 -2.73 14.23
N ASP A 944 -22.78 -2.93 15.28
CA ASP A 944 -22.39 -3.73 16.45
C ASP A 944 -23.44 -4.80 16.81
N HIS A 945 -23.07 -5.65 17.77
CA HIS A 945 -23.89 -6.74 18.30
C HIS A 945 -25.20 -6.28 18.98
N SER A 946 -25.36 -4.99 19.31
CA SER A 946 -26.62 -4.45 19.85
C SER A 946 -27.62 -4.11 18.75
N GLY A 947 -27.18 -4.09 17.49
CA GLY A 947 -28.01 -3.70 16.34
C GLY A 947 -28.10 -2.20 16.10
N LEU A 948 -27.26 -1.41 16.78
CA LEU A 948 -26.90 -0.04 16.38
C LEU A 948 -26.14 -0.13 15.05
N ALA A 949 -26.64 0.52 14.02
CA ALA A 949 -26.12 0.46 12.66
C ALA A 949 -26.09 1.85 12.05
N ILE A 950 -24.97 2.24 11.44
CA ILE A 950 -24.74 3.61 10.96
C ILE A 950 -24.14 3.56 9.57
N SER A 951 -24.76 4.29 8.64
CA SER A 951 -24.20 4.60 7.33
C SER A 951 -23.92 6.10 7.27
N ALA A 952 -22.68 6.48 7.03
CA ALA A 952 -22.22 7.87 6.98
C ALA A 952 -21.55 8.18 5.64
N ILE A 953 -21.79 9.37 5.11
CA ILE A 953 -21.04 9.93 3.98
C ILE A 953 -20.46 11.27 4.45
N THR A 954 -19.15 11.43 4.31
CA THR A 954 -18.40 12.68 4.56
C THR A 954 -17.71 13.10 3.26
N THR A 955 -17.42 14.40 3.13
CA THR A 955 -16.94 15.00 1.88
C THR A 955 -16.19 16.31 2.16
N ILE A 956 -15.37 16.74 1.20
CA ILE A 956 -14.82 18.11 1.10
C ILE A 956 -15.12 18.73 -0.28
N ASN A 957 -16.18 18.25 -0.92
CA ASN A 957 -16.59 18.37 -2.32
C ASN A 957 -15.63 17.70 -3.33
N LEU A 958 -14.53 18.35 -3.71
CA LEU A 958 -13.59 17.86 -4.74
C LEU A 958 -12.29 17.33 -4.12
N LEU A 959 -11.41 16.73 -4.95
CA LEU A 959 -10.09 16.29 -4.49
C LEU A 959 -9.28 17.43 -3.85
N PHE A 960 -8.99 17.28 -2.56
CA PHE A 960 -8.34 18.30 -1.71
C PHE A 960 -9.14 19.60 -1.52
N GLY A 961 -10.46 19.55 -1.73
CA GLY A 961 -11.40 20.65 -1.50
C GLY A 961 -11.01 21.94 -2.21
N SER A 962 -11.01 23.07 -1.50
CA SER A 962 -10.68 24.39 -2.07
C SER A 962 -9.19 24.60 -2.38
N LYS A 963 -8.40 23.52 -2.32
CA LYS A 963 -6.92 23.48 -2.41
C LYS A 963 -6.23 24.36 -1.35
N LEU A 964 -6.95 24.69 -0.28
CA LEU A 964 -6.47 25.46 0.86
C LEU A 964 -6.25 24.52 2.06
N VAL A 965 -5.01 24.52 2.56
CA VAL A 965 -4.65 23.92 3.84
C VAL A 965 -4.26 25.03 4.82
N VAL A 966 -4.85 25.02 6.02
CA VAL A 966 -4.57 26.00 7.08
C VAL A 966 -3.13 25.78 7.57
N PRO A 967 -2.20 26.75 7.38
CA PRO A 967 -0.77 26.50 7.58
C PRO A 967 -0.41 26.01 8.98
N GLU A 968 -0.99 26.63 10.01
CA GLU A 968 -0.71 26.33 11.42
C GLU A 968 -1.27 24.97 11.90
N THR A 969 -2.36 24.47 11.32
CA THR A 969 -3.11 23.30 11.84
C THR A 969 -3.13 22.10 10.90
N GLY A 970 -2.84 22.27 9.61
CA GLY A 970 -2.90 21.19 8.62
C GLY A 970 -4.32 20.71 8.27
N VAL A 971 -5.35 21.47 8.64
CA VAL A 971 -6.74 21.25 8.23
C VAL A 971 -6.88 21.63 6.74
N ILE A 972 -7.44 20.73 5.94
CA ILE A 972 -7.79 20.97 4.54
C ILE A 972 -9.24 21.44 4.51
N MET A 973 -9.54 22.51 3.76
CA MET A 973 -10.88 23.09 3.70
C MET A 973 -11.68 22.60 2.49
N ASN A 974 -12.99 22.38 2.68
CA ASN A 974 -13.93 22.02 1.61
C ASN A 974 -14.05 23.08 0.49
N ASN A 975 -14.61 22.69 -0.64
CA ASN A 975 -15.14 23.61 -1.66
C ASN A 975 -16.68 23.46 -1.83
N GLU A 976 -17.42 23.27 -0.74
CA GLU A 976 -18.85 22.94 -0.79
C GLU A 976 -19.74 24.04 -1.38
N MET A 977 -19.25 25.27 -1.53
CA MET A 977 -19.99 26.35 -2.18
C MET A 977 -20.23 26.11 -3.69
N ASP A 978 -19.48 25.21 -4.33
CA ASP A 978 -19.72 24.73 -5.71
C ASP A 978 -20.90 23.74 -5.82
N ASP A 979 -21.37 23.15 -4.71
CA ASP A 979 -22.55 22.27 -4.73
C ASP A 979 -23.88 23.09 -4.76
N PHE A 980 -23.81 24.42 -4.68
CA PHE A 980 -24.91 25.34 -4.99
C PHE A 980 -25.06 25.60 -6.50
N SER A 981 -26.28 25.95 -6.92
CA SER A 981 -26.56 26.45 -8.26
C SER A 981 -26.14 27.91 -8.40
N ILE A 982 -25.30 28.20 -9.41
CA ILE A 982 -24.84 29.54 -9.79
C ILE A 982 -25.67 30.01 -11.00
N PRO A 983 -26.26 31.22 -11.00
CA PRO A 983 -27.02 31.72 -12.14
C PRO A 983 -26.27 31.59 -13.47
N ASN A 984 -26.92 30.99 -14.47
CA ASN A 984 -26.38 30.77 -15.82
C ASN A 984 -25.10 29.89 -15.91
N SER A 985 -24.72 29.16 -14.86
CA SER A 985 -23.56 28.26 -14.90
C SER A 985 -23.81 26.90 -14.24
N SER A 986 -23.42 25.82 -14.94
CA SER A 986 -23.38 24.48 -14.35
C SER A 986 -22.24 24.33 -13.36
N ASN A 987 -22.44 23.53 -12.31
CA ASN A 987 -21.40 23.26 -11.32
C ASN A 987 -20.42 22.15 -11.74
N SER A 988 -19.43 21.86 -10.89
CA SER A 988 -18.36 20.87 -11.18
C SER A 988 -18.84 19.44 -11.42
N PHE A 989 -20.08 19.09 -11.05
CA PHE A 989 -20.71 17.79 -11.36
C PHE A 989 -21.62 17.81 -12.60
N GLY A 990 -21.75 18.96 -13.26
CA GLY A 990 -22.57 19.14 -14.47
C GLY A 990 -24.06 19.36 -14.19
N TYR A 991 -24.47 19.60 -12.93
CA TYR A 991 -25.85 20.00 -12.65
C TYR A 991 -26.13 21.39 -13.23
N ILE A 992 -27.30 21.57 -13.84
CA ILE A 992 -27.79 22.85 -14.34
C ILE A 992 -28.41 23.64 -13.17
N PRO A 993 -28.31 24.99 -13.14
CA PRO A 993 -28.79 25.78 -12.02
C PRO A 993 -30.31 25.71 -11.80
N SER A 994 -30.71 25.29 -10.60
CA SER A 994 -32.09 25.31 -10.10
C SER A 994 -32.25 26.35 -9.00
N GLU A 995 -33.32 27.15 -9.04
CA GLU A 995 -33.61 28.22 -8.07
C GLU A 995 -33.69 27.68 -6.63
N ALA A 996 -34.23 26.46 -6.47
CA ALA A 996 -34.31 25.74 -5.20
C ALA A 996 -32.92 25.56 -4.52
N ASN A 997 -31.84 25.54 -5.31
CA ASN A 997 -30.46 25.39 -4.85
C ASN A 997 -29.58 26.64 -5.08
N PHE A 998 -30.15 27.83 -5.29
CA PHE A 998 -29.37 29.08 -5.29
C PHE A 998 -28.74 29.41 -3.94
N ILE A 999 -27.60 30.11 -3.96
CA ILE A 999 -26.81 30.52 -2.79
C ILE A 999 -27.62 31.51 -1.92
N ARG A 1000 -27.67 31.25 -0.61
CA ARG A 1000 -28.24 32.16 0.41
C ARG A 1000 -27.40 32.08 1.70
N PRO A 1001 -27.32 33.14 2.52
CA PRO A 1001 -26.69 33.07 3.84
C PRO A 1001 -27.22 31.91 4.68
N HIS A 1002 -26.32 31.17 5.34
CA HIS A 1002 -26.63 30.05 6.25
C HIS A 1002 -27.34 28.82 5.65
N LYS A 1003 -27.71 28.84 4.36
CA LYS A 1003 -28.29 27.70 3.63
C LYS A 1003 -27.28 26.56 3.46
N ARG A 1004 -27.74 25.32 3.34
CA ARG A 1004 -26.95 24.13 2.97
C ARG A 1004 -27.13 23.82 1.48
N PRO A 1005 -26.09 23.41 0.74
CA PRO A 1005 -26.22 23.04 -0.65
C PRO A 1005 -26.81 21.62 -0.82
N LEU A 1006 -27.61 21.43 -1.87
CA LEU A 1006 -28.24 20.15 -2.22
C LEU A 1006 -27.19 19.10 -2.62
N SER A 1007 -27.10 18.02 -1.86
CA SER A 1007 -26.08 16.99 -2.08
C SER A 1007 -26.64 15.68 -2.65
N SER A 1008 -25.82 15.02 -3.47
CA SER A 1008 -26.10 13.70 -4.03
C SER A 1008 -25.73 12.53 -3.10
N CYS A 1009 -25.20 12.82 -1.91
CA CYS A 1009 -24.93 11.81 -0.87
C CYS A 1009 -26.21 11.07 -0.45
N THR A 1010 -26.19 9.73 -0.44
CA THR A 1010 -27.32 8.87 -0.03
C THR A 1010 -26.90 7.69 0.87
N PRO A 1011 -26.75 7.90 2.20
CA PRO A 1011 -26.59 6.77 3.12
C PRO A 1011 -27.91 5.99 3.22
N ALA A 1012 -27.83 4.65 3.19
CA ALA A 1012 -29.00 3.79 3.22
C ALA A 1012 -28.81 2.57 4.13
N ILE A 1013 -29.89 2.20 4.84
CA ILE A 1013 -29.95 1.03 5.71
C ILE A 1013 -31.17 0.19 5.33
N VAL A 1014 -30.92 -1.07 5.00
CA VAL A 1014 -31.95 -2.10 4.72
C VAL A 1014 -32.16 -2.94 5.97
N THR A 1015 -33.42 -3.17 6.32
CA THR A 1015 -33.87 -3.99 7.44
C THR A 1015 -34.86 -5.05 6.99
N HIS A 1016 -34.92 -6.16 7.72
CA HIS A 1016 -36.01 -7.13 7.61
C HIS A 1016 -37.29 -6.58 8.28
N PRO A 1017 -38.50 -7.11 7.96
CA PRO A 1017 -39.77 -6.64 8.52
C PRO A 1017 -39.87 -6.69 10.07
N ASN A 1018 -39.09 -7.58 10.70
CA ASN A 1018 -38.96 -7.70 12.16
C ASN A 1018 -38.06 -6.61 12.80
N GLY A 1019 -37.46 -5.72 12.02
CA GLY A 1019 -36.56 -4.65 12.47
C GLY A 1019 -35.07 -5.02 12.58
N THR A 1020 -34.67 -6.27 12.32
CA THR A 1020 -33.24 -6.63 12.29
C THR A 1020 -32.57 -6.09 11.05
N THR A 1021 -31.36 -5.51 11.20
CA THR A 1021 -30.59 -4.97 10.06
C THR A 1021 -30.19 -6.09 9.10
N PHE A 1022 -30.26 -5.83 7.79
CA PHE A 1022 -29.85 -6.76 6.73
C PHE A 1022 -28.63 -6.26 5.97
N PHE A 1023 -28.62 -4.99 5.55
CA PHE A 1023 -27.58 -4.43 4.70
C PHE A 1023 -27.40 -2.93 4.95
N LEU A 1024 -26.15 -2.47 5.02
CA LEU A 1024 -25.76 -1.06 5.03
C LEU A 1024 -25.05 -0.76 3.71
N SER A 1025 -25.44 0.31 3.03
CA SER A 1025 -24.80 0.73 1.78
C SER A 1025 -24.88 2.25 1.60
N GLY A 1026 -23.85 2.77 0.96
CA GLY A 1026 -23.76 4.14 0.45
C GLY A 1026 -22.56 4.21 -0.50
N SER A 1027 -22.33 5.37 -1.10
CA SER A 1027 -21.25 5.54 -2.06
C SER A 1027 -20.68 6.96 -2.03
N ALA A 1028 -19.44 7.08 -2.48
CA ALA A 1028 -18.77 8.29 -2.93
C ALA A 1028 -18.77 8.36 -4.46
N GLY A 1029 -18.70 9.57 -5.04
CA GLY A 1029 -18.70 9.76 -6.49
C GLY A 1029 -19.48 10.98 -7.02
N GLY A 1030 -19.79 11.97 -6.18
CA GLY A 1030 -20.58 13.15 -6.56
C GLY A 1030 -21.97 12.74 -7.04
N SER A 1031 -22.34 13.15 -8.26
CA SER A 1031 -23.63 12.78 -8.87
C SER A 1031 -23.88 11.26 -8.93
N ARG A 1032 -22.83 10.42 -9.02
CA ARG A 1032 -22.92 8.95 -9.19
C ARG A 1032 -23.38 8.19 -7.96
N ILE A 1033 -23.40 8.84 -6.80
CA ILE A 1033 -23.72 8.21 -5.51
C ILE A 1033 -25.13 7.60 -5.54
N ILE A 1034 -26.12 8.33 -6.05
CA ILE A 1034 -27.52 7.89 -6.19
C ILE A 1034 -27.58 6.58 -7.01
N THR A 1035 -26.98 6.57 -8.21
CA THR A 1035 -26.98 5.37 -9.08
C THR A 1035 -26.23 4.18 -8.46
N ALA A 1036 -25.15 4.41 -7.72
CA ALA A 1036 -24.38 3.35 -7.08
C ALA A 1036 -25.13 2.74 -5.88
N THR A 1037 -25.73 3.57 -5.03
CA THR A 1037 -26.55 3.10 -3.89
C THR A 1037 -27.74 2.26 -4.36
N VAL A 1038 -28.44 2.66 -5.44
CA VAL A 1038 -29.53 1.86 -6.04
C VAL A 1038 -29.02 0.49 -6.50
N GLN A 1039 -27.95 0.45 -7.30
CA GLN A 1039 -27.39 -0.81 -7.83
C GLN A 1039 -26.94 -1.75 -6.68
N ASN A 1040 -26.23 -1.23 -5.68
CA ASN A 1040 -25.78 -2.04 -4.54
C ASN A 1040 -26.95 -2.66 -3.75
N ILE A 1041 -28.04 -1.91 -3.53
CA ILE A 1041 -29.23 -2.44 -2.83
C ILE A 1041 -29.90 -3.54 -3.66
N ILE A 1042 -30.04 -3.34 -4.98
CA ILE A 1042 -30.59 -4.36 -5.89
C ILE A 1042 -29.72 -5.62 -5.90
N HIS A 1043 -28.40 -5.51 -6.02
CA HIS A 1043 -27.49 -6.67 -6.00
C HIS A 1043 -27.53 -7.44 -4.67
N ALA A 1044 -27.79 -6.77 -3.54
CA ALA A 1044 -27.95 -7.41 -2.23
C ALA A 1044 -29.35 -8.01 -1.98
N VAL A 1045 -30.40 -7.46 -2.59
CA VAL A 1045 -31.82 -7.84 -2.35
C VAL A 1045 -32.42 -8.73 -3.45
N ASP A 1046 -32.29 -8.36 -4.73
CA ASP A 1046 -32.80 -9.14 -5.88
C ASP A 1046 -31.89 -10.33 -6.17
N GLU A 1047 -30.57 -10.10 -6.27
CA GLU A 1047 -29.59 -11.16 -6.58
C GLU A 1047 -29.04 -11.88 -5.33
N GLY A 1048 -29.30 -11.34 -4.13
CA GLY A 1048 -28.94 -11.97 -2.86
C GLY A 1048 -27.44 -12.07 -2.55
N LEU A 1049 -26.60 -11.30 -3.24
CA LEU A 1049 -25.13 -11.40 -3.25
C LEU A 1049 -24.46 -10.95 -1.94
N SER A 1050 -23.25 -11.43 -1.65
CA SER A 1050 -22.43 -10.93 -0.51
C SER A 1050 -22.08 -9.46 -0.69
N ALA A 1051 -21.67 -8.79 0.40
CA ALA A 1051 -21.26 -7.40 0.35
C ALA A 1051 -20.12 -7.18 -0.67
N ALA A 1052 -19.14 -8.09 -0.73
CA ALA A 1052 -18.04 -8.02 -1.69
C ALA A 1052 -18.50 -8.24 -3.15
N GLU A 1053 -19.39 -9.20 -3.40
CA GLU A 1053 -19.90 -9.49 -4.75
C GLU A 1053 -20.81 -8.36 -5.27
N ALA A 1054 -21.68 -7.81 -4.41
CA ALA A 1054 -22.54 -6.68 -4.75
C ALA A 1054 -21.72 -5.43 -5.09
N LEU A 1055 -20.64 -5.16 -4.36
CA LEU A 1055 -19.71 -4.07 -4.70
C LEU A 1055 -18.92 -4.35 -5.99
N ALA A 1056 -18.53 -5.60 -6.25
CA ALA A 1056 -17.73 -5.99 -7.41
C ALA A 1056 -18.48 -5.96 -8.76
N LYS A 1057 -19.82 -5.95 -8.75
CA LYS A 1057 -20.65 -5.85 -9.97
C LYS A 1057 -20.28 -4.62 -10.82
N PRO A 1058 -20.15 -4.74 -12.16
CA PRO A 1058 -19.98 -3.60 -13.05
C PRO A 1058 -21.17 -2.64 -12.95
N ARG A 1059 -20.90 -1.33 -12.91
CA ARG A 1059 -21.92 -0.28 -12.73
C ARG A 1059 -22.25 0.45 -14.04
N LEU A 1060 -23.48 0.94 -14.12
CA LEU A 1060 -23.90 1.99 -15.05
C LEU A 1060 -24.24 3.29 -14.32
N HIS A 1061 -24.31 4.38 -15.06
CA HIS A 1061 -24.72 5.69 -14.57
C HIS A 1061 -25.35 6.54 -15.69
N ASP A 1062 -26.59 6.95 -15.50
CA ASP A 1062 -27.26 8.05 -16.21
C ASP A 1062 -27.73 9.06 -15.14
N GLN A 1063 -27.60 10.35 -15.42
CA GLN A 1063 -28.00 11.47 -14.55
C GLN A 1063 -28.96 12.45 -15.23
N LEU A 1064 -29.71 11.97 -16.23
CA LEU A 1064 -30.59 12.69 -17.16
C LEU A 1064 -29.87 13.69 -18.10
N VAL A 1065 -29.04 14.58 -17.55
CA VAL A 1065 -28.28 15.60 -18.30
C VAL A 1065 -26.79 15.55 -17.94
N PRO A 1066 -25.86 15.48 -18.93
CA PRO A 1066 -26.10 15.33 -20.36
C PRO A 1066 -26.77 13.99 -20.70
N ASN A 1067 -27.55 13.96 -21.77
CA ASN A 1067 -28.34 12.80 -22.20
C ASN A 1067 -27.45 11.65 -22.74
N GLN A 1068 -26.84 10.91 -21.81
CA GLN A 1068 -25.97 9.76 -22.07
C GLN A 1068 -25.97 8.82 -20.86
N VAL A 1069 -25.98 7.52 -21.15
CA VAL A 1069 -25.74 6.47 -20.14
C VAL A 1069 -24.30 6.01 -20.25
N ALA A 1070 -23.59 5.96 -19.13
CA ALA A 1070 -22.20 5.55 -19.03
C ALA A 1070 -22.08 4.16 -18.39
N PHE A 1071 -21.33 3.25 -19.02
CA PHE A 1071 -21.07 1.89 -18.54
C PHE A 1071 -19.59 1.70 -18.19
N GLU A 1072 -19.28 1.04 -17.07
CA GLU A 1072 -17.90 0.62 -16.79
C GLU A 1072 -17.38 -0.35 -17.85
N TYR A 1073 -16.07 -0.30 -18.17
CA TYR A 1073 -15.45 -1.20 -19.19
C TYR A 1073 -15.63 -2.72 -18.95
N ALA A 1074 -16.07 -3.13 -17.76
CA ALA A 1074 -16.35 -4.52 -17.40
C ALA A 1074 -17.82 -4.94 -17.60
N TYR A 1075 -18.70 -4.02 -18.03
CA TYR A 1075 -20.11 -4.32 -18.30
C TYR A 1075 -20.25 -5.19 -19.56
N ASP A 1076 -21.27 -6.05 -19.60
CA ASP A 1076 -21.49 -6.94 -20.74
C ASP A 1076 -21.81 -6.19 -22.04
N ASN A 1077 -21.03 -6.49 -23.09
CA ASN A 1077 -21.19 -5.90 -24.42
C ASN A 1077 -22.53 -6.25 -25.09
N ALA A 1078 -23.14 -7.40 -24.81
CA ALA A 1078 -24.44 -7.75 -25.39
C ALA A 1078 -25.57 -6.91 -24.76
N THR A 1079 -25.54 -6.72 -23.44
CA THR A 1079 -26.42 -5.82 -22.69
C THR A 1079 -26.26 -4.37 -23.17
N VAL A 1080 -25.03 -3.89 -23.33
CA VAL A 1080 -24.74 -2.53 -23.83
C VAL A 1080 -25.21 -2.34 -25.28
N ALA A 1081 -25.04 -3.36 -26.14
CA ALA A 1081 -25.57 -3.34 -27.50
C ALA A 1081 -27.12 -3.34 -27.54
N PHE A 1082 -27.77 -4.08 -26.63
CA PHE A 1082 -29.22 -4.04 -26.45
C PHE A 1082 -29.70 -2.65 -26.04
N MET A 1083 -29.06 -2.02 -25.04
CA MET A 1083 -29.37 -0.65 -24.61
C MET A 1083 -29.29 0.34 -25.78
N LYS A 1084 -28.20 0.30 -26.56
CA LYS A 1084 -28.05 1.13 -27.77
C LYS A 1084 -29.15 0.84 -28.80
N GLY A 1085 -29.58 -0.41 -28.95
CA GLY A 1085 -30.72 -0.81 -29.78
C GLY A 1085 -32.08 -0.26 -29.32
N ARG A 1086 -32.18 0.27 -28.09
CA ARG A 1086 -33.36 0.97 -27.54
C ARG A 1086 -33.27 2.50 -27.63
N GLY A 1087 -32.26 3.02 -28.32
CA GLY A 1087 -32.05 4.46 -28.53
C GLY A 1087 -31.14 5.13 -27.50
N HIS A 1088 -30.60 4.38 -26.53
CA HIS A 1088 -29.71 4.92 -25.50
C HIS A 1088 -28.39 5.42 -26.07
N ASN A 1089 -28.00 6.62 -25.64
CA ASN A 1089 -26.72 7.23 -26.01
C ASN A 1089 -25.59 6.67 -25.12
N VAL A 1090 -25.08 5.50 -25.50
CA VAL A 1090 -24.07 4.74 -24.77
C VAL A 1090 -22.70 5.42 -24.81
N THR A 1091 -22.12 5.62 -23.62
CA THR A 1091 -20.73 5.99 -23.39
C THR A 1091 -20.03 4.96 -22.47
N TRP A 1092 -18.70 4.98 -22.46
CA TRP A 1092 -17.89 4.09 -21.62
C TRP A 1092 -17.08 4.88 -20.59
N MET A 1093 -17.05 4.38 -19.36
CA MET A 1093 -16.35 4.98 -18.22
C MET A 1093 -15.32 4.02 -17.61
N ALA A 1094 -14.25 4.59 -17.06
CA ALA A 1094 -13.25 3.82 -16.33
C ALA A 1094 -13.81 3.33 -14.99
N PRO A 1095 -13.41 2.14 -14.50
CA PRO A 1095 -13.74 1.69 -13.17
C PRO A 1095 -13.25 2.66 -12.09
N GLY A 1096 -14.03 2.81 -11.02
CA GLY A 1096 -13.62 3.53 -9.79
C GLY A 1096 -13.98 5.03 -9.77
N THR A 1097 -14.87 5.47 -10.65
CA THR A 1097 -15.48 6.83 -10.60
C THR A 1097 -16.56 6.98 -9.52
N SER A 1098 -17.04 5.85 -8.98
CA SER A 1098 -17.77 5.76 -7.72
C SER A 1098 -17.10 4.68 -6.87
N THR A 1099 -17.03 4.90 -5.57
CA THR A 1099 -16.54 3.91 -4.60
C THR A 1099 -17.62 3.70 -3.54
N ALA A 1100 -17.88 2.45 -3.17
CA ALA A 1100 -18.94 2.12 -2.22
C ALA A 1100 -18.43 1.13 -1.17
N GLN A 1101 -18.88 1.29 0.07
CA GLN A 1101 -18.54 0.40 1.18
C GLN A 1101 -19.83 -0.25 1.68
N ALA A 1102 -19.78 -1.50 2.11
CA ALA A 1102 -20.99 -2.24 2.44
C ALA A 1102 -20.80 -3.19 3.62
N ILE A 1103 -21.85 -3.37 4.41
CA ILE A 1103 -21.91 -4.39 5.45
C ILE A 1103 -23.24 -5.13 5.36
N ARG A 1104 -23.19 -6.44 5.13
CA ARG A 1104 -24.33 -7.36 5.20
C ARG A 1104 -24.33 -8.07 6.55
N VAL A 1105 -25.52 -8.24 7.12
CA VAL A 1105 -25.73 -9.04 8.34
C VAL A 1105 -26.25 -10.40 7.93
N LEU A 1106 -25.58 -11.47 8.40
CA LEU A 1106 -25.96 -12.84 8.08
C LEU A 1106 -26.87 -13.42 9.16
N ALA A 1107 -27.75 -14.36 8.79
CA ALA A 1107 -28.78 -14.92 9.68
C ALA A 1107 -28.25 -15.70 10.90
N ASN A 1108 -26.96 -16.01 10.92
CA ASN A 1108 -26.23 -16.59 12.06
C ASN A 1108 -25.73 -15.54 13.08
N GLY A 1109 -25.93 -14.25 12.80
CA GLY A 1109 -25.45 -13.11 13.59
C GLY A 1109 -24.00 -12.66 13.32
N THR A 1110 -23.34 -13.13 12.25
CA THR A 1110 -22.02 -12.61 11.83
C THR A 1110 -22.14 -11.51 10.77
N PHE A 1111 -21.13 -10.64 10.70
CA PHE A 1111 -21.08 -9.53 9.75
C PHE A 1111 -20.18 -9.85 8.54
N ASP A 1112 -20.70 -9.60 7.34
CA ASP A 1112 -20.01 -9.65 6.04
C ASP A 1112 -19.73 -8.20 5.60
N ALA A 1113 -18.53 -7.70 5.91
CA ALA A 1113 -18.12 -6.32 5.67
C ALA A 1113 -17.10 -6.25 4.53
N ALA A 1114 -17.35 -5.41 3.53
CA ALA A 1114 -16.54 -5.31 2.33
C ALA A 1114 -16.18 -3.87 1.98
N GLY A 1115 -14.96 -3.70 1.45
CA GLY A 1115 -14.50 -2.47 0.82
C GLY A 1115 -14.71 -2.49 -0.70
N GLU A 1116 -14.68 -1.32 -1.32
CA GLU A 1116 -14.73 -1.17 -2.78
C GLU A 1116 -13.53 -1.87 -3.47
N PRO A 1117 -13.73 -2.94 -4.27
CA PRO A 1117 -12.62 -3.62 -4.96
C PRO A 1117 -11.89 -2.76 -6.00
N ARG A 1118 -12.46 -1.62 -6.40
CA ARG A 1118 -11.81 -0.61 -7.27
C ARG A 1118 -10.89 0.36 -6.50
N GLN A 1119 -10.92 0.35 -5.16
CA GLN A 1119 -10.14 1.20 -4.27
C GLN A 1119 -9.21 0.30 -3.44
N LEU A 1120 -7.94 0.23 -3.86
CA LEU A 1120 -6.98 -0.81 -3.46
C LEU A 1120 -6.58 -0.75 -1.98
N ASP A 1121 -6.64 0.44 -1.38
CA ASP A 1121 -6.31 0.70 0.02
C ASP A 1121 -7.55 0.54 0.94
N SER A 1122 -8.75 0.25 0.39
CA SER A 1122 -10.01 0.12 1.14
C SER A 1122 -10.19 -1.22 1.85
N GLY A 1123 -11.17 -1.31 2.75
CA GLY A 1123 -11.50 -2.60 3.37
C GLY A 1123 -12.65 -2.58 4.37
N GLY A 1124 -13.32 -3.73 4.50
CA GLY A 1124 -14.23 -4.04 5.60
C GLY A 1124 -13.63 -5.08 6.53
N PHE A 1125 -13.89 -4.95 7.84
CA PHE A 1125 -13.48 -5.93 8.85
C PHE A 1125 -14.62 -6.15 9.86
N ALA A 1126 -14.67 -7.37 10.40
CA ALA A 1126 -15.61 -7.79 11.44
C ALA A 1126 -14.85 -8.48 12.59
N VAL A 1127 -15.39 -8.38 13.81
CA VAL A 1127 -14.79 -8.85 15.08
C VAL A 1127 -15.80 -9.56 15.96
#